data_AF-A0A7G9YMS8-F1
#
_entry.id   AF-A0A7G9YMS8-F1
#
_cell.length_a   1.000
_cell.length_b   1.000
_cell.length_c   1.000
_cell.angle_alpha   90.00
_cell.angle_beta   90.00
_cell.angle_gamma   90.00
#
_symmetry.space_group_name_H-M   'P 1'
#
loop_
_entity.id
_entity.type
_entity.pdbx_description
1 polymer ?
#
loop_
_entity_poly.entity_id
_entity_poly.type
_entity_poly.pdbx_seq_one_letter_code
_entity_poly.pdbx_strand_id
1 'polypeptide(L)'
;MNLEAALADTDYVSQLASIKKHSEEVWKMETFHHAYYTLHGMDHSRAVISMLDGLVDGINPDHGLTNPEIFYLLASVYLHDVGMLIPYPDDEDRANEINARKKRLYTKEDLIRDEHHLRSGEYVTEHAAELELDHVESECVKLICEGHRVVELDTEDYSDRLIGSERIRVRVLAALLRFSDELDISYKRAPKKLMAILEEDMPDYSRLQWLKHYYTSGVDVSVQRSNGARKTIVEIQTQHPDRERGRKITDELISKPIERSLEVVDRILLEYGLNITLDPPEIRFNKSLDEIPEHIYDKYLGQQLEIFVKIPRIQNFVGRKPELHELLSSLDKNIIIIEGIPGVGKMYVATRFADEIRDEYDVYWYEDLSEFSTVSSVMQKLAVFLKENGRSRLFNSIDTRGYDIDVLITILKDELIKNRFAIFFDNYHRAEDELNPLMKQLLRIESSKIILITSEEPAFYNIVDEKENRIAKIKINPWRDYKDTQDMLRQRGIETDDHTSREIHERLHGYPQYLNLFCILAQRSKPETLLENLPKALEEARSYLEREVYNSLEANEKLLLTIIAVYKIPETIDAFHIVDKSTDISETLGSLIHKFLVSGIGVDTYSVDEIIRDYCLSDVKKRKTLRNYHRSAAEYYLSKGDNPEYLLEASHHYIEAGDNEKSSRIVIKNTGDFITKGFWTKIEAPLRGAIKTLGKHRHDKNAIKWVGLAHMSIGDLYSERGDLELALEHAQESSKAFKRTTGGDIFALYGLFGDIYIRMGEMDRSREYFEKSLDFAEKNNDDHRKAVAYGNIGRVYFAEGDNTKALELYSDSLKFFEAHDDTKNTAASCGNIASCYSDLSDYSKAYYFIKKAIRLYKETGATYNIADVRVTYAGIYFNDPANKGNLDPVLGCLFKSLQTYKEIGHVRGEALVYSGLGKYYKIQEDCKSAIENYEKSISIYETLNEELKLSDLYSSTGIYYVKLKEYRRAKECFGRLLELNPEINDKLSLAEVYINLSEFNNAIEISKGVLDNSDADYRSKCLAHIFILISLFSLSNEAESYTTIKELIRCHSMNKSTAGELDWDFSDLAEALTNLDSSKRILIEDLISLMQDKTAYPIIRIDQVNIAREEAGSRAEVFHPFVGCKTITKDNDSFGKIIKNLSKENIEINIDESAVMGIERDIALMTFGFLHKKGFIYFNEIAPNILKIGLTDRGGEKIPKSAK
;
A
#
# COMPACT_ATOMS: atom_id res chain seq x y z
N MET A 1 -15.15 44.38 -13.46
CA MET A 1 -16.61 44.43 -13.33
C MET A 1 -16.85 45.11 -11.97
N ASN A 2 -17.95 44.89 -11.27
CA ASN A 2 -17.89 44.85 -9.80
C ASN A 2 -18.71 43.60 -9.50
N LEU A 3 -18.05 42.49 -9.13
CA LEU A 3 -18.71 41.17 -8.98
C LEU A 3 -19.99 41.24 -8.15
N GLU A 4 -20.02 42.07 -7.09
CA GLU A 4 -21.23 42.31 -6.30
C GLU A 4 -22.33 43.05 -7.10
N ALA A 5 -21.96 43.98 -7.98
CA ALA A 5 -22.90 44.67 -8.86
C ALA A 5 -23.49 43.77 -9.95
N ALA A 6 -22.77 42.72 -10.36
CA ALA A 6 -23.29 41.74 -11.32
C ALA A 6 -24.46 40.92 -10.76
N LEU A 7 -24.53 40.77 -9.43
CA LEU A 7 -25.63 40.10 -8.75
C LEU A 7 -26.83 41.02 -8.48
N ALA A 8 -26.67 42.35 -8.52
CA ALA A 8 -27.63 43.33 -7.99
C ALA A 8 -29.09 43.22 -8.50
N ASP A 9 -29.30 42.52 -9.61
CA ASP A 9 -30.61 42.27 -10.23
C ASP A 9 -31.14 40.82 -10.03
N THR A 10 -30.63 40.07 -9.03
CA THR A 10 -30.97 38.65 -8.79
C THR A 10 -31.44 38.36 -7.36
N ASP A 11 -32.13 37.23 -7.15
CA ASP A 11 -32.60 36.79 -5.82
C ASP A 11 -31.43 36.48 -4.85
N TYR A 12 -30.26 36.14 -5.38
CA TYR A 12 -29.02 35.85 -4.64
C TYR A 12 -28.46 37.03 -3.83
N VAL A 13 -28.86 38.27 -4.13
CA VAL A 13 -28.39 39.48 -3.41
C VAL A 13 -28.76 39.44 -1.94
N SER A 14 -29.98 38.98 -1.63
CA SER A 14 -30.49 38.94 -0.26
C SER A 14 -29.75 37.91 0.59
N GLN A 15 -29.53 36.71 0.05
CA GLN A 15 -28.76 35.64 0.69
C GLN A 15 -27.30 36.02 0.89
N LEU A 16 -26.63 36.60 -0.12
CA LEU A 16 -25.24 37.02 0.01
C LEU A 16 -25.07 38.12 1.07
N ALA A 17 -26.04 39.04 1.18
CA ALA A 17 -26.05 40.04 2.23
C ALA A 17 -26.19 39.42 3.63
N SER A 18 -26.98 38.34 3.76
CA SER A 18 -27.10 37.56 5.01
C SER A 18 -25.78 36.88 5.38
N ILE A 19 -25.15 36.17 4.44
CA ILE A 19 -23.84 35.51 4.62
C ILE A 19 -22.75 36.52 5.00
N LYS A 20 -22.70 37.66 4.30
CA LYS A 20 -21.74 38.73 4.59
C LYS A 20 -21.92 39.28 5.99
N LYS A 21 -23.17 39.55 6.40
CA LYS A 21 -23.49 40.03 7.74
C LYS A 21 -23.11 39.00 8.81
N HIS A 22 -23.40 37.72 8.57
CA HIS A 22 -23.03 36.62 9.47
C HIS A 22 -21.51 36.52 9.64
N SER A 23 -20.76 36.51 8.54
CA SER A 23 -19.29 36.52 8.57
C SER A 23 -18.76 37.75 9.34
N GLU A 24 -19.31 38.94 9.10
CA GLU A 24 -18.95 40.14 9.86
C GLU A 24 -19.21 40.03 11.36
N GLU A 25 -20.29 39.36 11.78
CA GLU A 25 -20.61 39.14 13.19
C GLU A 25 -19.66 38.12 13.82
N VAL A 26 -19.39 37.02 13.12
CA VAL A 26 -18.45 35.97 13.55
C VAL A 26 -17.03 36.54 13.76
N TRP A 27 -16.54 37.37 12.83
CA TRP A 27 -15.24 38.05 12.97
C TRP A 27 -15.20 39.12 14.07
N LYS A 28 -16.36 39.57 14.59
CA LYS A 28 -16.46 40.56 15.68
C LYS A 28 -16.61 39.92 17.08
N MET A 29 -16.84 38.62 17.19
CA MET A 29 -17.05 37.96 18.48
C MET A 29 -15.75 37.96 19.32
N GLU A 30 -15.80 38.57 20.52
CA GLU A 30 -14.64 38.73 21.43
C GLU A 30 -14.07 37.40 21.99
N THR A 31 -14.82 36.31 21.88
CA THR A 31 -14.45 34.96 22.36
C THR A 31 -13.41 34.25 21.49
N PHE A 32 -13.04 34.82 20.34
CA PHE A 32 -12.02 34.30 19.44
C PHE A 32 -10.75 35.16 19.51
N HIS A 33 -9.57 34.55 19.64
CA HIS A 33 -8.29 35.28 19.58
C HIS A 33 -7.66 35.21 18.18
N HIS A 34 -7.03 36.31 17.76
CA HIS A 34 -6.15 36.36 16.59
C HIS A 34 -4.81 35.68 16.91
N ALA A 35 -4.78 34.34 16.83
CA ALA A 35 -3.58 33.53 17.05
C ALA A 35 -2.74 33.35 15.78
N TYR A 36 -2.64 34.37 14.93
CA TYR A 36 -1.94 34.26 13.65
C TYR A 36 -0.96 35.38 13.41
N TYR A 37 0.06 35.02 12.65
CA TYR A 37 1.16 35.91 12.31
C TYR A 37 0.78 36.90 11.20
N THR A 38 -0.33 36.67 10.48
CA THR A 38 -0.84 37.57 9.45
C THR A 38 -2.32 37.90 9.67
N LEU A 39 -2.74 39.11 9.29
CA LEU A 39 -4.12 39.57 9.51
C LEU A 39 -5.08 38.90 8.53
N HIS A 40 -6.18 38.34 9.07
CA HIS A 40 -7.30 37.72 8.35
C HIS A 40 -8.60 38.34 8.88
N GLY A 41 -9.63 38.41 8.03
CA GLY A 41 -10.92 39.00 8.37
C GLY A 41 -11.58 39.70 7.17
N MET A 42 -12.55 40.57 7.44
CA MET A 42 -13.35 41.18 6.38
C MET A 42 -12.55 42.03 5.37
N ASP A 43 -11.44 42.63 5.80
CA ASP A 43 -10.56 43.36 4.88
C ASP A 43 -9.79 42.45 3.93
N HIS A 44 -9.44 41.23 4.38
CA HIS A 44 -8.86 40.17 3.55
C HIS A 44 -9.86 39.70 2.49
N SER A 45 -11.08 39.34 2.91
CA SER A 45 -12.14 38.94 1.97
C SER A 45 -12.42 40.03 0.91
N ARG A 46 -12.41 41.31 1.29
CA ARG A 46 -12.58 42.43 0.35
C ARG A 46 -11.43 42.55 -0.65
N ALA A 47 -10.19 42.30 -0.21
CA ALA A 47 -9.02 42.32 -1.09
C ALA A 47 -9.09 41.18 -2.12
N VAL A 48 -9.41 39.97 -1.67
CA VAL A 48 -9.61 38.80 -2.54
C VAL A 48 -10.72 39.05 -3.58
N ILE A 49 -11.85 39.65 -3.18
CA ILE A 49 -12.93 40.05 -4.12
C ILE A 49 -12.42 41.03 -5.18
N SER A 50 -11.59 42.00 -4.79
CA SER A 50 -11.01 42.98 -5.72
C SER A 50 -10.12 42.31 -6.76
N MET A 51 -9.36 41.28 -6.38
CA MET A 51 -8.49 40.53 -7.30
C MET A 51 -9.30 39.63 -8.23
N LEU A 52 -10.31 38.96 -7.69
CA LEU A 52 -11.28 38.17 -8.46
C LEU A 52 -11.98 39.01 -9.53
N ASP A 53 -12.33 40.26 -9.24
CA ASP A 53 -13.02 41.12 -10.21
C ASP A 53 -12.17 41.36 -11.48
N GLY A 54 -10.86 41.52 -11.32
CA GLY A 54 -9.91 41.65 -12.44
C GLY A 54 -9.70 40.32 -13.18
N LEU A 55 -9.61 39.20 -12.45
CA LEU A 55 -9.43 37.88 -13.06
C LEU A 55 -10.66 37.44 -13.84
N VAL A 56 -11.86 37.60 -13.27
CA VAL A 56 -13.14 37.20 -13.89
C VAL A 56 -13.46 38.07 -15.11
N ASP A 57 -13.18 39.38 -15.09
CA ASP A 57 -13.37 40.23 -16.27
C ASP A 57 -12.41 39.87 -17.42
N GLY A 58 -11.29 39.21 -17.12
CA GLY A 58 -10.35 38.67 -18.11
C GLY A 58 -10.78 37.36 -18.78
N ILE A 59 -11.73 36.63 -18.21
CA ILE A 59 -12.26 35.38 -18.78
C ILE A 59 -13.08 35.68 -20.05
N ASN A 60 -13.01 34.79 -21.04
CA ASN A 60 -13.74 34.91 -22.32
C ASN A 60 -15.25 35.24 -22.13
N PRO A 61 -15.77 36.35 -22.72
CA PRO A 61 -17.17 36.78 -22.56
C PRO A 61 -18.23 35.73 -22.93
N ASP A 62 -17.95 34.86 -23.90
CA ASP A 62 -18.93 33.89 -24.42
C ASP A 62 -19.10 32.66 -23.51
N HIS A 63 -18.18 32.46 -22.56
CA HIS A 63 -18.13 31.27 -21.70
C HIS A 63 -17.88 31.59 -20.21
N GLY A 64 -18.00 32.86 -19.82
CA GLY A 64 -17.72 33.34 -18.45
C GLY A 64 -18.55 32.70 -17.33
N LEU A 65 -18.39 33.20 -16.11
CA LEU A 65 -19.13 32.70 -14.95
C LEU A 65 -20.61 33.13 -15.03
N THR A 66 -21.51 32.21 -14.68
CA THR A 66 -22.94 32.47 -14.54
C THR A 66 -23.25 33.22 -13.24
N ASN A 67 -24.44 33.81 -13.11
CA ASN A 67 -24.84 34.53 -11.89
C ASN A 67 -24.77 33.66 -10.61
N PRO A 68 -25.26 32.41 -10.57
CA PRO A 68 -25.09 31.57 -9.39
C PRO A 68 -23.64 31.16 -9.14
N GLU A 69 -22.83 30.94 -10.18
CA GLU A 69 -21.39 30.70 -9.99
C GLU A 69 -20.69 31.90 -9.34
N ILE A 70 -21.07 33.12 -9.71
CA ILE A 70 -20.59 34.35 -9.06
C ILE A 70 -21.06 34.40 -7.60
N PHE A 71 -22.32 34.03 -7.32
CA PHE A 71 -22.83 33.96 -5.96
C PHE A 71 -22.05 32.98 -5.08
N TYR A 72 -21.90 31.72 -5.50
CA TYR A 72 -21.19 30.70 -4.71
C TYR A 72 -19.72 31.06 -4.51
N LEU A 73 -19.07 31.64 -5.52
CA LEU A 73 -17.71 32.14 -5.38
C LEU A 73 -17.61 33.24 -4.32
N LEU A 74 -18.50 34.24 -4.35
CA LEU A 74 -18.50 35.33 -3.36
C LEU A 74 -18.86 34.82 -1.95
N ALA A 75 -19.83 33.91 -1.83
CA ALA A 75 -20.17 33.27 -0.56
C ALA A 75 -18.96 32.55 0.04
N SER A 76 -18.24 31.75 -0.76
CA SER A 76 -17.02 31.08 -0.33
C SER A 76 -15.90 32.06 0.06
N VAL A 77 -15.73 33.21 -0.61
CA VAL A 77 -14.73 34.22 -0.21
C VAL A 77 -15.00 34.76 1.20
N TYR A 78 -16.27 34.96 1.58
CA TYR A 78 -16.61 35.44 2.93
C TYR A 78 -16.46 34.35 4.02
N LEU A 79 -16.42 33.07 3.64
CA LEU A 79 -16.46 31.94 4.57
C LEU A 79 -15.16 31.12 4.62
N HIS A 80 -14.27 31.23 3.63
CA HIS A 80 -13.08 30.35 3.48
C HIS A 80 -12.11 30.41 4.66
N ASP A 81 -12.06 31.53 5.38
CA ASP A 81 -11.15 31.74 6.51
C ASP A 81 -11.83 31.67 7.88
N VAL A 82 -13.13 31.38 7.96
CA VAL A 82 -13.85 31.33 9.25
C VAL A 82 -13.28 30.24 10.16
N GLY A 83 -12.80 29.13 9.58
CA GLY A 83 -12.11 28.05 10.29
C GLY A 83 -10.78 28.46 10.94
N MET A 84 -10.27 29.66 10.68
CA MET A 84 -9.12 30.23 11.39
C MET A 84 -9.52 30.70 12.81
N LEU A 85 -10.79 30.88 13.15
CA LEU A 85 -11.18 31.36 14.48
C LEU A 85 -11.07 30.24 15.53
N ILE A 86 -10.27 30.44 16.60
CA ILE A 86 -10.11 29.48 17.71
C ILE A 86 -11.05 29.83 18.87
N PRO A 87 -12.02 28.97 19.26
CA PRO A 87 -12.88 29.23 20.41
C PRO A 87 -12.12 29.09 21.73
N TYR A 88 -12.29 30.02 22.67
CA TYR A 88 -11.85 29.85 24.06
C TYR A 88 -12.81 28.92 24.82
N PRO A 89 -12.32 27.93 25.60
CA PRO A 89 -13.15 27.29 26.62
C PRO A 89 -13.33 28.24 27.82
N ASP A 90 -14.57 28.38 28.31
CA ASP A 90 -15.05 29.33 29.33
C ASP A 90 -14.44 29.23 30.76
N ASP A 91 -13.30 28.56 30.97
CA ASP A 91 -12.81 28.19 32.31
C ASP A 91 -11.50 28.91 32.73
N GLU A 92 -11.56 29.68 33.84
CA GLU A 92 -10.46 30.50 34.39
C GLU A 92 -9.26 29.65 34.88
N ASP A 93 -9.49 28.41 35.31
CA ASP A 93 -8.40 27.51 35.77
C ASP A 93 -7.52 27.02 34.59
N ARG A 94 -8.04 27.07 33.35
CA ARG A 94 -7.28 26.75 32.13
C ARG A 94 -6.41 27.90 31.63
N ALA A 95 -6.67 29.14 32.01
CA ALA A 95 -5.86 30.30 31.59
C ALA A 95 -4.41 30.23 32.14
N ASN A 96 -4.24 29.65 33.33
CA ASN A 96 -2.93 29.38 33.91
C ASN A 96 -2.24 28.15 33.28
N GLU A 97 -3.03 27.13 32.88
CA GLU A 97 -2.55 26.00 32.08
C GLU A 97 -2.09 26.44 30.67
N ILE A 98 -2.75 27.45 30.10
CA ILE A 98 -2.47 28.07 28.78
C ILE A 98 -1.11 28.77 28.75
N ASN A 99 -0.67 29.44 29.82
CA ASN A 99 0.68 30.02 29.86
C ASN A 99 1.79 28.95 29.90
N ALA A 100 1.54 27.77 30.48
CA ALA A 100 2.43 26.61 30.36
C ALA A 100 2.29 25.87 29.02
N ARG A 101 1.12 25.96 28.39
CA ARG A 101 0.77 25.37 27.08
C ARG A 101 1.23 26.18 25.87
N LYS A 102 1.51 27.49 25.98
CA LYS A 102 2.04 28.32 24.88
C LYS A 102 3.24 27.68 24.19
N LYS A 103 4.17 27.07 24.94
CA LYS A 103 5.33 26.34 24.40
C LYS A 103 4.98 25.04 23.64
N ARG A 104 3.80 24.46 23.85
CA ARG A 104 3.25 23.29 23.14
C ARG A 104 2.21 23.65 22.07
N LEU A 105 1.74 24.90 22.02
CA LEU A 105 0.76 25.39 21.05
C LEU A 105 1.41 25.81 19.73
N TYR A 106 2.68 26.25 19.75
CA TYR A 106 3.40 26.63 18.52
C TYR A 106 3.55 25.49 17.50
N THR A 107 3.56 24.22 17.94
CA THR A 107 3.52 23.06 17.03
C THR A 107 2.11 22.69 16.56
N LYS A 108 1.05 23.20 17.19
CA LYS A 108 -0.35 22.99 16.79
C LYS A 108 -0.91 24.12 15.93
N GLU A 109 -0.37 25.34 16.01
CA GLU A 109 -0.76 26.46 15.15
C GLU A 109 -0.52 26.15 13.66
N ASP A 110 0.56 25.45 13.33
CA ASP A 110 0.82 24.96 11.96
C ASP A 110 -0.24 23.93 11.52
N LEU A 111 -0.70 23.05 12.41
CA LEU A 111 -1.80 22.11 12.16
C LEU A 111 -3.14 22.84 11.92
N ILE A 112 -3.45 23.88 12.69
CA ILE A 112 -4.67 24.68 12.52
C ILE A 112 -4.62 25.46 11.21
N ARG A 113 -3.48 26.09 10.91
CA ARG A 113 -3.23 26.73 9.62
C ARG A 113 -3.27 25.71 8.49
N ASP A 114 -2.84 24.48 8.73
CA ASP A 114 -2.92 23.43 7.74
C ASP A 114 -4.36 22.94 7.51
N GLU A 115 -5.23 22.95 8.52
CA GLU A 115 -6.58 22.38 8.46
C GLU A 115 -7.72 23.41 8.36
N HIS A 116 -7.44 24.71 8.39
CA HIS A 116 -8.49 25.75 8.48
C HIS A 116 -9.51 25.68 7.35
N HIS A 117 -9.10 25.31 6.14
CA HIS A 117 -9.99 25.14 4.98
C HIS A 117 -11.01 24.01 5.18
N LEU A 118 -10.63 22.90 5.81
CA LEU A 118 -11.55 21.82 6.20
C LEU A 118 -12.54 22.32 7.27
N ARG A 119 -12.03 23.04 8.28
CA ARG A 119 -12.87 23.61 9.34
C ARG A 119 -13.84 24.66 8.83
N SER A 120 -13.45 25.46 7.84
CA SER A 120 -14.35 26.38 7.16
C SER A 120 -15.46 25.62 6.43
N GLY A 121 -15.13 24.50 5.78
CA GLY A 121 -16.13 23.61 5.17
C GLY A 121 -17.09 22.97 6.18
N GLU A 122 -16.57 22.51 7.32
CA GLU A 122 -17.38 22.01 8.44
C GLU A 122 -18.30 23.10 8.99
N TYR A 123 -17.78 24.31 9.20
CA TYR A 123 -18.55 25.46 9.66
C TYR A 123 -19.73 25.78 8.73
N VAL A 124 -19.49 25.80 7.42
CA VAL A 124 -20.54 25.99 6.40
C VAL A 124 -21.62 24.92 6.52
N THR A 125 -21.24 23.67 6.77
CA THR A 125 -22.18 22.55 6.91
C THR A 125 -23.01 22.68 8.19
N GLU A 126 -22.36 23.00 9.32
CA GLU A 126 -23.01 23.11 10.62
C GLU A 126 -23.96 24.30 10.72
N HIS A 127 -23.63 25.41 10.06
CA HIS A 127 -24.38 26.67 10.12
C HIS A 127 -25.18 26.93 8.84
N ALA A 128 -25.39 25.92 7.98
CA ALA A 128 -26.08 26.07 6.69
C ALA A 128 -27.45 26.78 6.82
N ALA A 129 -28.22 26.44 7.86
CA ALA A 129 -29.51 27.06 8.13
C ALA A 129 -29.41 28.55 8.52
N GLU A 130 -28.35 28.95 9.23
CA GLU A 130 -28.09 30.34 9.63
C GLU A 130 -27.57 31.17 8.45
N LEU A 131 -26.85 30.52 7.53
CA LEU A 131 -26.34 31.10 6.29
C LEU A 131 -27.40 31.18 5.17
N GLU A 132 -28.64 30.72 5.44
CA GLU A 132 -29.73 30.63 4.46
C GLU A 132 -29.38 29.79 3.22
N LEU A 133 -28.52 28.77 3.39
CA LEU A 133 -28.13 27.82 2.34
C LEU A 133 -28.89 26.50 2.51
N ASP A 134 -29.41 25.95 1.41
CA ASP A 134 -29.94 24.59 1.44
C ASP A 134 -28.83 23.53 1.52
N HIS A 135 -29.20 22.24 1.62
CA HIS A 135 -28.22 21.15 1.72
C HIS A 135 -27.27 21.09 0.52
N VAL A 136 -27.76 21.31 -0.71
CA VAL A 136 -26.95 21.20 -1.93
C VAL A 136 -26.08 22.45 -2.10
N GLU A 137 -26.62 23.62 -1.77
CA GLU A 137 -25.90 24.90 -1.80
C GLU A 137 -24.78 24.94 -0.76
N SER A 138 -25.05 24.52 0.47
CA SER A 138 -24.05 24.41 1.54
C SER A 138 -22.95 23.41 1.21
N GLU A 139 -23.29 22.27 0.59
CA GLU A 139 -22.29 21.30 0.10
C GLU A 139 -21.43 21.90 -1.02
N CYS A 140 -22.02 22.71 -1.91
CA CYS A 140 -21.27 23.39 -2.96
C CYS A 140 -20.30 24.43 -2.39
N VAL A 141 -20.75 25.30 -1.48
CA VAL A 141 -19.91 26.31 -0.82
C VAL A 141 -18.81 25.64 0.00
N LYS A 142 -19.14 24.55 0.72
CA LYS A 142 -18.19 23.71 1.45
C LYS A 142 -17.06 23.23 0.54
N LEU A 143 -17.39 22.60 -0.59
CA LEU A 143 -16.38 22.06 -1.50
C LEU A 143 -15.47 23.15 -2.07
N ILE A 144 -16.01 24.35 -2.36
CA ILE A 144 -15.19 25.48 -2.81
C ILE A 144 -14.26 25.96 -1.68
N CYS A 145 -14.76 26.06 -0.44
CA CYS A 145 -13.97 26.42 0.73
C CYS A 145 -12.92 25.37 1.10
N GLU A 146 -13.16 24.08 0.91
CA GLU A 146 -12.17 23.02 1.14
C GLU A 146 -11.12 22.99 0.02
N GLY A 147 -11.56 23.23 -1.22
CA GLY A 147 -10.74 23.08 -2.42
C GLY A 147 -9.69 24.17 -2.63
N HIS A 148 -9.83 25.34 -2.02
CA HIS A 148 -8.95 26.48 -2.32
C HIS A 148 -7.48 26.30 -1.90
N ARG A 149 -7.14 25.31 -1.07
CA ARG A 149 -5.74 24.94 -0.76
C ARG A 149 -5.21 23.78 -1.61
N VAL A 150 -6.10 23.03 -2.26
CA VAL A 150 -5.75 21.77 -2.95
C VAL A 150 -5.19 22.06 -4.34
N VAL A 151 -3.97 21.61 -4.59
CA VAL A 151 -3.24 21.90 -5.84
C VAL A 151 -3.79 21.13 -7.04
N GLU A 152 -4.27 19.90 -6.83
CA GLU A 152 -4.95 19.10 -7.83
C GLU A 152 -6.40 18.91 -7.37
N LEU A 153 -7.28 19.84 -7.73
CA LEU A 153 -8.74 19.69 -7.56
C LEU A 153 -9.20 18.46 -8.36
N ASP A 154 -9.12 17.28 -7.75
CA ASP A 154 -9.41 15.99 -8.38
C ASP A 154 -10.85 15.95 -8.92
N THR A 155 -11.02 15.34 -10.08
CA THR A 155 -12.29 15.28 -10.80
C THR A 155 -13.37 14.51 -10.04
N GLU A 156 -13.00 13.52 -9.23
CA GLU A 156 -13.96 12.73 -8.43
C GLU A 156 -14.43 13.48 -7.18
N ASP A 157 -13.49 14.04 -6.41
CA ASP A 157 -13.77 14.71 -5.12
C ASP A 157 -14.43 16.08 -5.30
N TYR A 158 -14.14 16.81 -6.38
CA TYR A 158 -14.69 18.15 -6.68
C TYR A 158 -15.60 18.14 -7.92
N SER A 159 -16.41 17.10 -8.07
CA SER A 159 -17.35 16.98 -9.18
C SER A 159 -18.32 18.17 -9.24
N ASP A 160 -18.57 18.67 -10.46
CA ASP A 160 -19.52 19.76 -10.71
C ASP A 160 -20.89 19.45 -10.10
N ARG A 161 -21.51 20.46 -9.48
CA ARG A 161 -22.80 20.31 -8.79
C ARG A 161 -23.93 20.79 -9.69
N LEU A 162 -25.04 20.05 -9.70
CA LEU A 162 -26.26 20.49 -10.37
C LEU A 162 -27.18 21.09 -9.32
N ILE A 163 -27.42 22.40 -9.40
CA ILE A 163 -28.32 23.12 -8.50
C ILE A 163 -29.48 23.66 -9.34
N GLY A 164 -30.68 23.14 -9.09
CA GLY A 164 -31.83 23.35 -9.98
C GLY A 164 -31.55 22.81 -11.38
N SER A 165 -31.61 23.68 -12.40
CA SER A 165 -31.31 23.35 -13.80
C SER A 165 -29.90 23.77 -14.25
N GLU A 166 -29.08 24.31 -13.34
CA GLU A 166 -27.79 24.91 -13.66
C GLU A 166 -26.62 24.08 -13.11
N ARG A 167 -25.57 23.97 -13.92
CA ARG A 167 -24.34 23.23 -13.59
C ARG A 167 -23.30 24.21 -13.05
N ILE A 168 -22.90 24.01 -11.80
CA ILE A 168 -21.91 24.84 -11.09
C ILE A 168 -20.54 24.17 -11.20
N ARG A 169 -19.58 24.87 -11.81
CA ARG A 169 -18.21 24.38 -12.04
C ARG A 169 -17.35 24.57 -10.78
N VAL A 170 -17.55 23.70 -9.79
CA VAL A 170 -16.88 23.78 -8.47
C VAL A 170 -15.35 23.89 -8.59
N ARG A 171 -14.73 23.12 -9.50
CA ARG A 171 -13.27 23.15 -9.73
C ARG A 171 -12.78 24.51 -10.24
N VAL A 172 -13.55 25.16 -11.11
CA VAL A 172 -13.22 26.50 -11.62
C VAL A 172 -13.30 27.52 -10.49
N LEU A 173 -14.36 27.47 -9.68
CA LEU A 173 -14.55 28.43 -8.58
C LEU A 173 -13.49 28.28 -7.49
N ALA A 174 -13.15 27.04 -7.10
CA ALA A 174 -12.09 26.77 -6.13
C ALA A 174 -10.71 27.20 -6.65
N ALA A 175 -10.41 27.00 -7.94
CA ALA A 175 -9.16 27.45 -8.54
C ALA A 175 -9.04 28.97 -8.57
N LEU A 176 -10.12 29.69 -8.90
CA LEU A 176 -10.15 31.16 -8.90
C LEU A 176 -10.01 31.74 -7.49
N LEU A 177 -10.69 31.16 -6.50
CA LEU A 177 -10.57 31.55 -5.10
C LEU A 177 -9.12 31.37 -4.61
N ARG A 178 -8.53 30.20 -4.87
CA ARG A 178 -7.14 29.89 -4.52
C ARG A 178 -6.17 30.92 -5.09
N PHE A 179 -6.25 31.19 -6.38
CA PHE A 179 -5.31 32.09 -7.03
C PHE A 179 -5.44 33.52 -6.49
N SER A 180 -6.67 33.96 -6.23
CA SER A 180 -6.93 35.30 -5.71
C SER A 180 -6.49 35.46 -4.27
N ASP A 181 -6.60 34.40 -3.45
CA ASP A 181 -6.06 34.38 -2.10
C ASP A 181 -4.52 34.41 -2.11
N GLU A 182 -3.88 33.66 -3.01
CA GLU A 182 -2.41 33.65 -3.18
C GLU A 182 -1.85 35.01 -3.63
N LEU A 183 -2.65 35.76 -4.42
CA LEU A 183 -2.36 37.12 -4.86
C LEU A 183 -2.56 38.17 -3.76
N ASP A 184 -3.32 37.88 -2.69
CA ASP A 184 -3.55 38.84 -1.60
C ASP A 184 -2.35 38.96 -0.66
N ILE A 185 -1.27 39.51 -1.20
CA ILE A 185 -0.02 39.77 -0.50
C ILE A 185 0.23 41.26 -0.33
N SER A 186 0.18 41.72 0.92
CA SER A 186 0.47 43.10 1.26
C SER A 186 1.05 43.21 2.67
N TYR A 187 1.96 44.16 2.87
CA TYR A 187 2.56 44.50 4.16
C TYR A 187 1.53 44.89 5.21
N LYS A 188 0.34 45.32 4.78
CA LYS A 188 -0.81 45.58 5.66
C LYS A 188 -1.25 44.32 6.41
N ARG A 189 -1.03 43.13 5.83
CA ARG A 189 -1.30 41.84 6.48
C ARG A 189 -0.21 41.41 7.46
N ALA A 190 0.93 42.11 7.54
CA ALA A 190 2.04 41.80 8.43
C ALA A 190 2.11 42.80 9.61
N PRO A 191 1.60 42.46 10.81
CA PRO A 191 1.61 43.38 11.95
C PRO A 191 3.03 43.72 12.41
N LYS A 192 3.38 45.01 12.41
CA LYS A 192 4.71 45.48 12.88
C LYS A 192 5.07 45.04 14.30
N LYS A 193 4.08 44.84 15.18
CA LYS A 193 4.29 44.40 16.57
C LYS A 193 4.85 42.97 16.68
N LEU A 194 4.65 42.13 15.67
CA LEU A 194 5.14 40.75 15.64
C LEU A 194 6.59 40.63 15.14
N MET A 195 7.18 41.73 14.68
CA MET A 195 8.56 41.79 14.19
C MET A 195 9.58 41.37 15.27
N ALA A 196 9.30 41.66 16.55
CA ALA A 196 10.14 41.27 17.67
C ALA A 196 10.07 39.76 18.04
N ILE A 197 9.06 39.04 17.53
CA ILE A 197 8.84 37.60 17.79
C ILE A 197 9.48 36.73 16.69
N LEU A 198 9.89 37.34 15.57
CA LEU A 198 10.57 36.65 14.45
C LEU A 198 11.87 35.95 14.86
N GLU A 199 12.50 36.35 15.98
CA GLU A 199 13.84 35.93 16.35
C GLU A 199 13.90 34.61 17.14
N GLU A 200 12.83 34.19 17.85
CA GLU A 200 12.90 32.98 18.71
C GLU A 200 11.64 32.08 18.76
N ASP A 201 10.41 32.59 18.48
CA ASP A 201 9.16 31.83 18.78
C ASP A 201 8.20 31.62 17.59
N MET A 202 8.44 32.19 16.41
CA MET A 202 7.54 32.02 15.24
C MET A 202 7.89 30.74 14.45
N PRO A 203 6.93 29.85 14.10
CA PRO A 203 7.17 28.68 13.24
C PRO A 203 7.64 29.06 11.82
N ASP A 204 8.41 28.18 11.18
CA ASP A 204 9.10 28.48 9.91
C ASP A 204 8.15 28.83 8.76
N TYR A 205 7.06 28.07 8.59
CA TYR A 205 6.06 28.34 7.55
C TYR A 205 5.32 29.65 7.78
N SER A 206 4.94 29.93 9.02
CA SER A 206 4.30 31.19 9.40
C SER A 206 5.23 32.39 9.24
N ARG A 207 6.53 32.20 9.47
CA ARG A 207 7.58 33.20 9.24
C ARG A 207 7.73 33.54 7.77
N LEU A 208 7.74 32.53 6.90
CA LEU A 208 7.80 32.70 5.44
C LEU A 208 6.61 33.52 4.94
N GLN A 209 5.41 33.17 5.38
CA GLN A 209 4.18 33.87 5.01
C GLN A 209 4.21 35.32 5.50
N TRP A 210 4.63 35.55 6.75
CA TRP A 210 4.83 36.90 7.28
C TRP A 210 5.79 37.73 6.41
N LEU A 211 6.94 37.17 6.03
CA LEU A 211 7.94 37.84 5.20
C LEU A 211 7.43 38.14 3.79
N LYS A 212 6.71 37.18 3.17
CA LYS A 212 6.04 37.36 1.86
C LYS A 212 5.12 38.58 1.87
N HIS A 213 4.29 38.72 2.90
CA HIS A 213 3.45 39.91 3.08
C HIS A 213 4.27 41.15 3.37
N TYR A 214 5.23 41.10 4.30
CA TYR A 214 6.03 42.26 4.72
C TYR A 214 6.76 42.93 3.56
N TYR A 215 7.36 42.17 2.64
CA TYR A 215 8.12 42.72 1.51
C TYR A 215 7.25 43.14 0.31
N THR A 216 5.95 42.90 0.36
CA THR A 216 5.04 43.26 -0.72
C THR A 216 4.24 44.49 -0.33
N SER A 217 4.45 45.61 -1.04
CA SER A 217 3.70 46.84 -0.80
C SER A 217 2.23 46.71 -1.25
N GLY A 218 1.97 45.90 -2.28
CA GLY A 218 0.64 45.51 -2.73
C GLY A 218 0.68 44.80 -4.08
N VAL A 219 -0.47 44.28 -4.50
CA VAL A 219 -0.70 43.65 -5.80
C VAL A 219 -1.88 44.33 -6.48
N ASP A 220 -1.69 44.74 -7.72
CA ASP A 220 -2.73 45.33 -8.56
C ASP A 220 -3.06 44.36 -9.70
N VAL A 221 -4.34 43.99 -9.83
CA VAL A 221 -4.85 43.17 -10.95
C VAL A 221 -5.72 44.06 -11.83
N SER A 222 -5.36 44.20 -13.12
CA SER A 222 -6.10 45.04 -14.07
C SER A 222 -6.29 44.36 -15.42
N VAL A 223 -7.35 44.73 -16.15
CA VAL A 223 -7.62 44.20 -17.49
C VAL A 223 -7.39 45.29 -18.54
N GLN A 224 -6.51 45.03 -19.50
CA GLN A 224 -6.30 45.87 -20.67
C GLN A 224 -7.01 45.27 -21.89
N ARG A 225 -7.59 46.15 -22.72
CA ARG A 225 -8.23 45.75 -23.99
C ARG A 225 -7.35 46.20 -25.15
N SER A 226 -6.86 45.24 -25.93
CA SER A 226 -6.11 45.51 -27.17
C SER A 226 -6.62 44.61 -28.29
N ASN A 227 -7.03 45.22 -29.42
CA ASN A 227 -7.51 44.50 -30.62
C ASN A 227 -8.62 43.46 -30.39
N GLY A 228 -9.51 43.68 -29.42
CA GLY A 228 -10.62 42.77 -29.11
C GLY A 228 -10.27 41.62 -28.15
N ALA A 229 -8.99 41.43 -27.82
CA ALA A 229 -8.56 40.53 -26.76
C ALA A 229 -8.54 41.27 -25.41
N ARG A 230 -9.09 40.62 -24.37
CA ARG A 230 -8.94 41.05 -22.98
C ARG A 230 -7.67 40.41 -22.43
N LYS A 231 -6.80 41.20 -21.80
CA LYS A 231 -5.56 40.74 -21.22
C LYS A 231 -5.50 41.17 -19.77
N THR A 232 -5.30 40.22 -18.86
CA THR A 232 -5.19 40.49 -17.42
C THR A 232 -3.72 40.68 -17.06
N ILE A 233 -3.43 41.75 -16.32
CA ILE A 233 -2.09 42.14 -15.89
C ILE A 233 -2.07 42.13 -14.37
N VAL A 234 -1.12 41.39 -13.80
CA VAL A 234 -0.83 41.37 -12.38
C VAL A 234 0.45 42.17 -12.16
N GLU A 235 0.38 43.30 -11.47
CA GLU A 235 1.54 44.08 -11.07
C GLU A 235 1.82 43.86 -9.58
N ILE A 236 3.01 43.38 -9.25
CA ILE A 236 3.44 43.17 -7.86
C ILE A 236 4.40 44.28 -7.47
N GLN A 237 4.01 45.08 -6.49
CA GLN A 237 4.84 46.17 -6.01
C GLN A 237 5.58 45.69 -4.76
N THR A 238 6.90 45.55 -4.84
CA THR A 238 7.74 45.12 -3.71
C THR A 238 8.49 46.28 -3.09
N GLN A 239 8.87 46.14 -1.83
CA GLN A 239 9.62 47.15 -1.07
C GLN A 239 10.88 46.52 -0.51
N HIS A 240 12.05 46.98 -0.94
CA HIS A 240 13.34 46.47 -0.46
C HIS A 240 14.44 47.55 -0.48
N PRO A 241 15.32 47.61 0.54
CA PRO A 241 16.43 48.58 0.61
C PRO A 241 17.55 48.29 -0.42
N ASP A 242 17.84 47.02 -0.73
CA ASP A 242 18.84 46.57 -1.72
C ASP A 242 18.19 45.94 -2.98
N ARG A 243 18.55 46.44 -4.17
CA ARG A 243 17.94 46.04 -5.45
C ARG A 243 18.30 44.62 -5.90
N GLU A 244 19.50 44.13 -5.61
CA GLU A 244 19.96 42.81 -6.08
C GLU A 244 19.49 41.69 -5.14
N ARG A 245 19.64 41.92 -3.83
CA ARG A 245 19.13 41.01 -2.78
C ARG A 245 17.60 40.93 -2.79
N GLY A 246 16.92 42.07 -2.92
CA GLY A 246 15.46 42.14 -2.99
C GLY A 246 14.91 41.40 -4.21
N ARG A 247 15.65 41.38 -5.33
CA ARG A 247 15.24 40.62 -6.53
C ARG A 247 15.24 39.12 -6.28
N LYS A 248 16.33 38.56 -5.74
CA LYS A 248 16.43 37.11 -5.46
C LYS A 248 15.33 36.63 -4.51
N ILE A 249 15.01 37.44 -3.50
CA ILE A 249 13.94 37.13 -2.53
C ILE A 249 12.56 37.21 -3.18
N THR A 250 12.35 38.23 -4.01
CA THR A 250 11.09 38.36 -4.76
C THR A 250 10.92 37.20 -5.74
N ASP A 251 11.98 36.75 -6.39
CA ASP A 251 11.93 35.64 -7.34
C ASP A 251 11.54 34.33 -6.61
N GLU A 252 12.19 34.01 -5.48
CA GLU A 252 11.97 32.75 -4.75
C GLU A 252 10.72 32.73 -3.87
N LEU A 253 10.43 33.80 -3.10
CA LEU A 253 9.32 33.82 -2.14
C LEU A 253 7.97 34.28 -2.71
N ILE A 254 7.99 34.99 -3.85
CA ILE A 254 6.79 35.65 -4.38
C ILE A 254 6.51 35.18 -5.81
N SER A 255 7.48 35.31 -6.71
CA SER A 255 7.25 35.13 -8.15
C SER A 255 7.06 33.67 -8.52
N LYS A 256 8.00 32.78 -8.17
CA LYS A 256 7.89 31.34 -8.46
C LYS A 256 6.64 30.69 -7.85
N PRO A 257 6.23 30.96 -6.59
CA PRO A 257 4.99 30.43 -6.04
C PRO A 257 3.73 30.89 -6.79
N ILE A 258 3.69 32.16 -7.22
CA ILE A 258 2.58 32.72 -8.00
C ILE A 258 2.54 32.08 -9.40
N GLU A 259 3.69 31.95 -10.08
CA GLU A 259 3.80 31.28 -11.39
C GLU A 259 3.34 29.81 -11.31
N ARG A 260 3.79 29.05 -10.31
CA ARG A 260 3.34 27.66 -10.09
C ARG A 260 1.83 27.58 -9.82
N SER A 261 1.27 28.55 -9.10
CA SER A 261 -0.17 28.60 -8.83
C SER A 261 -0.97 28.95 -10.07
N LEU A 262 -0.44 29.84 -10.90
CA LEU A 262 -1.01 30.23 -12.18
C LEU A 262 -1.08 29.05 -13.16
N GLU A 263 0.00 28.29 -13.33
CA GLU A 263 0.01 27.11 -14.22
C GLU A 263 -1.11 26.11 -13.90
N VAL A 264 -1.40 25.93 -12.61
CA VAL A 264 -2.45 25.03 -12.13
C VAL A 264 -3.83 25.57 -12.50
N VAL A 265 -4.05 26.87 -12.32
CA VAL A 265 -5.33 27.54 -12.58
C VAL A 265 -5.59 27.58 -14.09
N ASP A 266 -4.60 27.93 -14.88
CA ASP A 266 -4.67 27.95 -16.35
C ASP A 266 -5.06 26.59 -16.91
N ARG A 267 -4.44 25.51 -16.41
CA ARG A 267 -4.79 24.14 -16.81
C ARG A 267 -6.26 23.82 -16.52
N ILE A 268 -6.74 24.13 -15.31
CA ILE A 268 -8.14 23.86 -14.92
C ILE A 268 -9.11 24.69 -15.76
N LEU A 269 -8.81 25.95 -16.02
CA LEU A 269 -9.64 26.80 -16.87
C LEU A 269 -9.73 26.23 -18.29
N LEU A 270 -8.61 25.80 -18.87
CA LEU A 270 -8.56 25.23 -20.21
C LEU A 270 -9.42 23.96 -20.36
N GLU A 271 -9.48 23.10 -19.33
CA GLU A 271 -10.34 21.91 -19.31
C GLU A 271 -11.82 22.25 -19.52
N TYR A 272 -12.27 23.42 -19.06
CA TYR A 272 -13.65 23.89 -19.17
C TYR A 272 -13.86 24.85 -20.35
N GLY A 273 -12.88 24.98 -21.26
CA GLY A 273 -12.92 25.92 -22.38
C GLY A 273 -12.83 27.39 -21.97
N LEU A 274 -12.40 27.66 -20.73
CA LEU A 274 -12.10 28.99 -20.21
C LEU A 274 -10.63 29.30 -20.48
N ASN A 275 -10.34 30.57 -20.73
CA ASN A 275 -8.95 31.03 -20.85
C ASN A 275 -8.87 32.44 -20.29
N ILE A 276 -7.83 32.70 -19.48
CA ILE A 276 -7.42 34.02 -19.04
C ILE A 276 -6.04 34.27 -19.64
N THR A 277 -5.90 35.31 -20.46
CA THR A 277 -4.57 35.69 -20.94
C THR A 277 -3.89 36.54 -19.87
N LEU A 278 -3.04 35.91 -19.06
CA LEU A 278 -2.25 36.55 -18.00
C LEU A 278 -0.82 36.82 -18.49
N ASP A 279 -0.32 38.05 -18.27
CA ASP A 279 1.13 38.28 -18.31
C ASP A 279 1.79 37.80 -17.01
N PRO A 280 3.04 37.30 -17.06
CA PRO A 280 3.83 37.07 -15.85
C PRO A 280 3.83 38.34 -14.97
N PRO A 281 3.78 38.20 -13.64
CA PRO A 281 3.65 39.34 -12.76
C PRO A 281 4.78 40.37 -13.00
N GLU A 282 4.43 41.62 -13.31
CA GLU A 282 5.44 42.68 -13.46
C GLU A 282 5.86 43.18 -12.08
N ILE A 283 7.11 42.95 -11.70
CA ILE A 283 7.63 43.35 -10.38
C ILE A 283 8.15 44.79 -10.44
N ARG A 284 7.56 45.68 -9.64
CA ARG A 284 8.02 47.08 -9.49
C ARG A 284 8.55 47.33 -8.08
N PHE A 285 9.80 47.81 -8.00
CA PHE A 285 10.47 48.10 -6.73
C PHE A 285 10.16 49.53 -6.25
N ASN A 286 9.50 49.65 -5.09
CA ASN A 286 9.29 50.90 -4.37
C ASN A 286 10.30 51.06 -3.22
N LYS A 287 10.70 52.31 -2.95
CA LYS A 287 11.92 52.62 -2.17
C LYS A 287 11.72 52.93 -0.68
N SER A 288 10.62 52.54 -0.02
CA SER A 288 10.41 52.94 1.39
C SER A 288 9.77 51.89 2.29
N LEU A 289 10.53 51.42 3.29
CA LEU A 289 10.09 51.07 4.65
C LEU A 289 11.29 50.85 5.57
N ASP A 290 11.03 50.79 6.89
CA ASP A 290 12.02 50.61 7.96
C ASP A 290 12.81 49.29 7.80
N GLU A 291 14.12 49.34 8.05
CA GLU A 291 15.05 48.20 7.92
C GLU A 291 14.65 47.04 8.84
N ILE A 292 14.52 45.83 8.29
CA ILE A 292 14.68 44.60 9.09
C ILE A 292 16.17 44.50 9.45
N PRO A 293 16.53 44.24 10.73
CA PRO A 293 17.93 44.09 11.11
C PRO A 293 18.68 43.05 10.26
N GLU A 294 19.88 43.40 9.79
CA GLU A 294 20.72 42.60 8.88
C GLU A 294 20.98 41.17 9.41
N HIS A 295 20.98 40.97 10.73
CA HIS A 295 21.19 39.65 11.34
C HIS A 295 20.00 38.69 11.19
N ILE A 296 18.76 39.19 11.07
CA ILE A 296 17.58 38.35 10.78
C ILE A 296 17.65 37.84 9.34
N TYR A 297 18.17 38.67 8.44
CA TYR A 297 18.38 38.33 7.04
C TYR A 297 19.42 37.20 6.89
N ASP A 298 20.61 37.37 7.47
CA ASP A 298 21.71 36.40 7.33
C ASP A 298 21.47 35.08 8.06
N LYS A 299 20.79 35.13 9.22
CA LYS A 299 20.51 33.94 10.03
C LYS A 299 19.42 33.05 9.42
N TYR A 300 18.35 33.63 8.88
CA TYR A 300 17.15 32.85 8.52
C TYR A 300 16.88 32.78 7.02
N LEU A 301 17.16 33.83 6.25
CA LEU A 301 16.90 33.81 4.81
C LEU A 301 18.04 33.14 4.03
N GLY A 302 19.27 33.26 4.51
CA GLY A 302 20.43 32.49 4.03
C GLY A 302 20.26 30.99 4.27
N GLN A 303 19.77 30.59 5.45
CA GLN A 303 19.39 29.20 5.75
C GLN A 303 18.16 28.75 4.94
N GLN A 304 17.14 29.59 4.74
CA GLN A 304 15.91 29.20 4.03
C GLN A 304 16.06 29.10 2.51
N LEU A 305 16.94 29.87 1.88
CA LEU A 305 17.36 29.62 0.48
C LEU A 305 18.08 28.26 0.34
N GLU A 306 18.61 27.71 1.43
CA GLU A 306 19.18 26.36 1.52
C GLU A 306 18.15 25.29 1.95
N ILE A 307 17.05 25.66 2.63
CA ILE A 307 15.93 24.74 2.93
C ILE A 307 15.29 24.23 1.63
N PHE A 308 15.22 25.07 0.59
CA PHE A 308 14.64 24.68 -0.69
C PHE A 308 15.56 23.78 -1.54
N VAL A 309 16.86 23.66 -1.22
CA VAL A 309 17.81 22.88 -2.02
C VAL A 309 18.85 22.22 -1.11
N LYS A 310 18.59 20.97 -0.70
CA LYS A 310 19.51 20.11 0.08
C LYS A 310 20.68 19.60 -0.78
N ILE A 311 21.43 20.46 -1.46
CA ILE A 311 22.62 20.03 -2.20
C ILE A 311 23.84 20.15 -1.27
N PRO A 312 24.66 19.09 -1.14
CA PRO A 312 25.90 19.09 -0.36
C PRO A 312 26.83 20.22 -0.80
N ARG A 313 27.59 20.81 0.12
CA ARG A 313 28.47 21.96 -0.24
C ARG A 313 29.82 21.47 -0.78
N ILE A 314 30.18 21.83 -2.00
CA ILE A 314 31.56 21.68 -2.52
C ILE A 314 32.30 23.01 -2.43
N GLN A 315 33.45 23.03 -1.76
CA GLN A 315 34.31 24.22 -1.74
C GLN A 315 35.25 24.33 -2.95
N ASN A 316 35.71 23.22 -3.54
CA ASN A 316 36.61 23.21 -4.71
C ASN A 316 36.37 21.98 -5.60
N PHE A 317 36.07 22.19 -6.89
CA PHE A 317 35.90 21.14 -7.90
C PHE A 317 37.10 21.13 -8.86
N VAL A 318 37.84 20.02 -8.92
CA VAL A 318 39.06 19.88 -9.73
C VAL A 318 38.97 18.67 -10.65
N GLY A 319 39.42 18.85 -11.89
CA GLY A 319 39.37 17.81 -12.92
C GLY A 319 37.94 17.43 -13.28
N ARG A 320 37.74 16.19 -13.73
CA ARG A 320 36.41 15.56 -13.91
C ARG A 320 35.49 16.16 -14.98
N LYS A 321 36.01 17.05 -15.84
CA LYS A 321 35.24 17.61 -16.96
C LYS A 321 34.69 16.54 -17.92
N PRO A 322 35.44 15.48 -18.28
CA PRO A 322 34.90 14.41 -19.12
C PRO A 322 33.72 13.70 -18.48
N GLU A 323 33.82 13.32 -17.20
CA GLU A 323 32.78 12.63 -16.45
C GLU A 323 31.56 13.52 -16.23
N LEU A 324 31.76 14.80 -15.92
CA LEU A 324 30.67 15.78 -15.81
C LEU A 324 29.97 15.99 -17.16
N HIS A 325 30.73 16.09 -18.25
CA HIS A 325 30.15 16.17 -19.59
C HIS A 325 29.37 14.90 -19.95
N GLU A 326 29.87 13.72 -19.57
CA GLU A 326 29.18 12.44 -19.77
C GLU A 326 27.86 12.39 -18.99
N LEU A 327 27.85 12.86 -17.74
CA LEU A 327 26.63 12.99 -16.92
C LEU A 327 25.61 13.93 -17.55
N LEU A 328 26.03 15.14 -17.94
CA LEU A 328 25.16 16.11 -18.61
C LEU A 328 24.62 15.57 -19.94
N SER A 329 25.43 14.80 -20.68
CA SER A 329 24.98 14.14 -21.92
C SER A 329 24.03 12.96 -21.69
N SER A 330 23.91 12.48 -20.45
CA SER A 330 23.04 11.36 -20.06
C SER A 330 21.70 11.81 -19.47
N LEU A 331 21.38 13.12 -19.52
CA LEU A 331 20.08 13.66 -19.08
C LEU A 331 18.90 13.15 -19.93
N ASP A 332 19.15 12.49 -21.07
CA ASP A 332 18.12 11.78 -21.83
C ASP A 332 17.71 10.45 -21.19
N LYS A 333 18.49 9.92 -20.23
CA LYS A 333 18.18 8.68 -19.50
C LYS A 333 17.29 8.94 -18.29
N ASN A 334 16.70 7.88 -17.76
CA ASN A 334 15.78 7.96 -16.61
C ASN A 334 16.54 7.77 -15.29
N ILE A 335 17.43 6.78 -15.26
CA ILE A 335 18.30 6.49 -14.11
C ILE A 335 19.76 6.68 -14.50
N ILE A 336 20.51 7.41 -13.69
CA ILE A 336 21.95 7.63 -13.84
C ILE A 336 22.66 7.01 -12.64
N ILE A 337 23.50 6.01 -12.88
CA ILE A 337 24.29 5.33 -11.86
C ILE A 337 25.70 5.89 -11.85
N ILE A 338 26.12 6.48 -10.73
CA ILE A 338 27.47 6.97 -10.49
C ILE A 338 28.18 5.94 -9.60
N GLU A 339 28.96 5.08 -10.26
CA GLU A 339 29.69 3.97 -9.63
C GLU A 339 31.16 4.35 -9.38
N GLY A 340 31.76 3.85 -8.31
CA GLY A 340 33.19 4.02 -8.05
C GLY A 340 33.57 3.63 -6.63
N ILE A 341 34.85 3.41 -6.38
CA ILE A 341 35.34 3.04 -5.04
C ILE A 341 35.30 4.23 -4.06
N PRO A 342 35.34 3.98 -2.73
CA PRO A 342 35.34 5.05 -1.74
C PRO A 342 36.49 6.04 -1.92
N GLY A 343 36.25 7.33 -1.67
CA GLY A 343 37.25 8.41 -1.82
C GLY A 343 37.71 8.74 -3.25
N VAL A 344 37.17 8.08 -4.30
CA VAL A 344 37.51 8.40 -5.70
C VAL A 344 36.93 9.74 -6.18
N GLY A 345 35.94 10.26 -5.45
CA GLY A 345 35.34 11.56 -5.69
C GLY A 345 33.96 11.54 -6.36
N LYS A 346 33.21 10.43 -6.26
CA LYS A 346 31.81 10.32 -6.75
C LYS A 346 30.95 11.47 -6.26
N MET A 347 31.03 11.75 -4.96
CA MET A 347 30.29 12.82 -4.30
C MET A 347 30.53 14.19 -4.94
N TYR A 348 31.79 14.51 -5.23
CA TYR A 348 32.16 15.79 -5.85
C TYR A 348 31.59 15.93 -7.26
N VAL A 349 31.62 14.85 -8.06
CA VAL A 349 31.06 14.88 -9.41
C VAL A 349 29.53 14.95 -9.37
N ALA A 350 28.89 14.16 -8.51
CA ALA A 350 27.43 14.14 -8.37
C ALA A 350 26.88 15.48 -7.86
N THR A 351 27.54 16.10 -6.88
CA THR A 351 27.13 17.39 -6.34
C THR A 351 27.37 18.51 -7.35
N ARG A 352 28.47 18.50 -8.10
CA ARG A 352 28.67 19.47 -9.18
C ARG A 352 27.64 19.30 -10.30
N PHE A 353 27.31 18.06 -10.62
CA PHE A 353 26.24 17.75 -11.57
C PHE A 353 24.88 18.28 -11.09
N ALA A 354 24.54 18.09 -9.82
CA ALA A 354 23.35 18.66 -9.19
C ALA A 354 23.29 20.19 -9.34
N ASP A 355 24.41 20.88 -9.10
CA ASP A 355 24.52 22.34 -9.27
C ASP A 355 24.33 22.80 -10.73
N GLU A 356 24.76 22.03 -11.72
CA GLU A 356 24.62 22.41 -13.14
C GLU A 356 23.19 22.19 -13.68
N ILE A 357 22.41 21.30 -13.06
CA ILE A 357 21.04 20.96 -13.52
C ILE A 357 19.93 21.63 -12.71
N ARG A 358 20.26 22.32 -11.61
CA ARG A 358 19.30 22.92 -10.68
C ARG A 358 18.40 24.00 -11.28
N ASP A 359 18.81 24.61 -12.39
CA ASP A 359 17.99 25.60 -13.10
C ASP A 359 16.91 24.93 -13.97
N GLU A 360 17.09 23.64 -14.30
CA GLU A 360 16.16 22.85 -15.13
C GLU A 360 15.35 21.82 -14.33
N TYR A 361 15.84 21.42 -13.14
CA TYR A 361 15.23 20.39 -12.29
C TYR A 361 15.15 20.85 -10.83
N ASP A 362 14.06 20.50 -10.16
CA ASP A 362 13.95 20.58 -8.71
C ASP A 362 14.78 19.44 -8.08
N VAL A 363 15.89 19.77 -7.44
CA VAL A 363 16.87 18.79 -6.94
C VAL A 363 16.56 18.36 -5.50
N TYR A 364 16.56 17.04 -5.26
CA TYR A 364 16.49 16.45 -3.92
C TYR A 364 17.67 15.53 -3.65
N TRP A 365 18.28 15.66 -2.48
CA TRP A 365 19.36 14.79 -2.03
C TRP A 365 18.91 13.93 -0.85
N TYR A 366 18.90 12.62 -1.05
CA TYR A 366 18.59 11.62 -0.03
C TYR A 366 19.89 11.11 0.60
N GLU A 367 20.22 11.62 1.80
CA GLU A 367 21.49 11.33 2.49
C GLU A 367 21.42 10.19 3.54
N ASP A 368 20.21 9.79 3.95
CA ASP A 368 19.99 8.95 5.14
C ASP A 368 19.81 7.45 4.86
N LEU A 369 20.39 6.90 3.79
CA LEU A 369 20.25 5.46 3.52
C LEU A 369 21.10 4.61 4.47
N SER A 370 20.43 3.65 5.13
CA SER A 370 21.04 2.66 6.03
C SER A 370 20.57 1.25 5.69
N GLU A 371 21.23 0.24 6.29
CA GLU A 371 20.87 -1.18 6.12
C GLU A 371 19.47 -1.52 6.67
N PHE A 372 18.89 -0.63 7.47
CA PHE A 372 17.55 -0.77 8.02
C PHE A 372 16.49 0.05 7.27
N SER A 373 16.88 0.87 6.29
CA SER A 373 15.92 1.64 5.48
C SER A 373 14.95 0.71 4.75
N THR A 374 13.68 1.14 4.65
CA THR A 374 12.58 0.43 3.98
C THR A 374 12.04 1.25 2.81
N VAL A 375 11.33 0.63 1.86
CA VAL A 375 10.63 1.39 0.79
C VAL A 375 9.67 2.42 1.41
N SER A 376 8.97 2.05 2.48
CA SER A 376 8.03 2.92 3.18
C SER A 376 8.71 4.14 3.80
N SER A 377 9.88 3.99 4.44
CA SER A 377 10.57 5.14 5.03
C SER A 377 11.15 6.08 3.97
N VAL A 378 11.62 5.54 2.84
CA VAL A 378 12.02 6.34 1.68
C VAL A 378 10.82 7.12 1.12
N MET A 379 9.66 6.48 0.97
CA MET A 379 8.43 7.12 0.47
C MET A 379 7.96 8.26 1.37
N GLN A 380 8.02 8.08 2.69
CA GLN A 380 7.66 9.15 3.65
C GLN A 380 8.53 10.39 3.46
N LYS A 381 9.86 10.22 3.32
CA LYS A 381 10.76 11.36 3.09
C LYS A 381 10.55 12.00 1.72
N LEU A 382 10.35 11.20 0.68
CA LEU A 382 10.01 11.73 -0.65
C LEU A 382 8.67 12.46 -0.65
N ALA A 383 7.69 12.00 0.11
CA ALA A 383 6.39 12.65 0.24
C ALA A 383 6.49 14.01 0.92
N VAL A 384 7.33 14.13 1.96
CA VAL A 384 7.64 15.42 2.59
C VAL A 384 8.29 16.35 1.58
N PHE A 385 9.31 15.90 0.84
CA PHE A 385 9.95 16.69 -0.22
C PHE A 385 8.97 17.16 -1.29
N LEU A 386 8.09 16.26 -1.77
CA LEU A 386 7.06 16.60 -2.74
C LEU A 386 6.07 17.62 -2.16
N LYS A 387 5.63 17.45 -0.91
CA LYS A 387 4.76 18.42 -0.22
C LYS A 387 5.40 19.80 -0.13
N GLU A 388 6.67 19.87 0.24
CA GLU A 388 7.45 21.12 0.30
C GLU A 388 7.54 21.82 -1.07
N ASN A 389 7.49 21.06 -2.16
CA ASN A 389 7.44 21.56 -3.55
C ASN A 389 6.01 21.75 -4.08
N GLY A 390 5.00 21.80 -3.20
CA GLY A 390 3.60 22.05 -3.57
C GLY A 390 2.88 20.83 -4.14
N ARG A 391 3.39 19.62 -3.90
CA ARG A 391 2.83 18.34 -4.34
C ARG A 391 2.45 17.48 -3.13
N SER A 392 1.33 17.79 -2.50
CA SER A 392 0.89 17.12 -1.27
C SER A 392 0.21 15.76 -1.50
N ARG A 393 -0.01 15.32 -2.75
CA ARG A 393 -0.78 14.10 -3.06
C ARG A 393 -0.18 12.87 -2.38
N LEU A 394 1.12 12.63 -2.56
CA LEU A 394 1.81 11.50 -1.93
C LEU A 394 1.78 11.60 -0.39
N PHE A 395 2.00 12.80 0.16
CA PHE A 395 2.01 13.05 1.60
C PHE A 395 0.64 12.78 2.24
N ASN A 396 -0.41 13.38 1.68
CA ASN A 396 -1.78 13.18 2.14
C ASN A 396 -2.19 11.72 2.02
N SER A 397 -1.73 11.01 0.98
CA SER A 397 -1.98 9.58 0.81
C SER A 397 -1.35 8.73 1.90
N ILE A 398 -0.13 9.07 2.34
CA ILE A 398 0.52 8.38 3.46
C ILE A 398 -0.24 8.63 4.76
N ASP A 399 -0.57 9.89 5.06
CA ASP A 399 -1.12 10.29 6.36
C ASP A 399 -2.61 9.97 6.55
N THR A 400 -3.46 10.16 5.52
CA THR A 400 -4.91 10.09 5.70
C THR A 400 -5.51 8.72 5.44
N ARG A 401 -4.86 7.89 4.62
CA ARG A 401 -5.49 6.68 4.06
C ARG A 401 -4.62 5.45 4.10
N GLY A 402 -3.35 5.54 4.53
CA GLY A 402 -2.44 4.38 4.61
C GLY A 402 -2.46 3.59 3.30
N TYR A 403 -2.32 4.31 2.18
CA TYR A 403 -2.40 3.70 0.85
C TYR A 403 -1.33 2.62 0.70
N ASP A 404 -1.65 1.67 -0.16
CA ASP A 404 -0.71 0.66 -0.62
C ASP A 404 0.50 1.30 -1.25
N ILE A 405 1.64 0.70 -0.99
CA ILE A 405 2.93 1.15 -1.46
C ILE A 405 3.02 1.12 -3.00
N ASP A 406 2.35 0.24 -3.77
CA ASP A 406 2.25 0.37 -5.25
C ASP A 406 1.39 1.57 -5.63
N VAL A 407 0.36 1.89 -4.85
CA VAL A 407 -0.43 3.11 -5.07
C VAL A 407 0.42 4.33 -4.75
N LEU A 408 1.22 4.31 -3.68
CA LEU A 408 2.18 5.36 -3.36
C LEU A 408 3.27 5.47 -4.44
N ILE A 409 3.76 4.34 -4.97
CA ILE A 409 4.70 4.29 -6.10
C ILE A 409 4.03 4.82 -7.37
N THR A 410 2.76 4.53 -7.60
CA THR A 410 2.01 5.05 -8.75
C THR A 410 1.81 6.55 -8.63
N ILE A 411 1.42 7.03 -7.45
CA ILE A 411 1.35 8.48 -7.17
C ILE A 411 2.72 9.11 -7.36
N LEU A 412 3.78 8.51 -6.80
CA LEU A 412 5.15 8.99 -6.99
C LEU A 412 5.52 9.01 -8.47
N LYS A 413 5.24 7.96 -9.24
CA LYS A 413 5.48 7.89 -10.69
C LYS A 413 4.74 9.01 -11.41
N ASP A 414 3.44 9.20 -11.14
CA ASP A 414 2.64 10.26 -11.73
C ASP A 414 3.26 11.63 -11.44
N GLU A 415 3.67 11.88 -10.19
CA GLU A 415 4.35 13.11 -9.79
C GLU A 415 5.69 13.27 -10.52
N LEU A 416 6.49 12.22 -10.61
CA LEU A 416 7.78 12.26 -11.30
C LEU A 416 7.64 12.36 -12.82
N ILE A 417 6.55 11.89 -13.42
CA ILE A 417 6.26 12.02 -14.87
C ILE A 417 5.77 13.43 -15.20
N LYS A 418 4.92 14.01 -14.36
CA LYS A 418 4.34 15.36 -14.58
C LYS A 418 5.34 16.49 -14.32
N ASN A 419 6.40 16.24 -13.57
CA ASN A 419 7.34 17.25 -13.10
C ASN A 419 8.78 16.90 -13.49
N ARG A 420 9.71 17.85 -13.28
CA ARG A 420 11.14 17.69 -13.55
C ARG A 420 11.92 17.71 -12.25
N PHE A 421 11.99 16.56 -11.58
CA PHE A 421 12.79 16.37 -10.39
C PHE A 421 14.13 15.72 -10.71
N ALA A 422 15.17 16.02 -9.94
CA ALA A 422 16.43 15.26 -9.94
C ALA A 422 16.69 14.73 -8.52
N ILE A 423 16.48 13.43 -8.32
CA ILE A 423 16.53 12.78 -7.01
C ILE A 423 17.83 11.99 -6.89
N PHE A 424 18.69 12.40 -5.97
CA PHE A 424 19.97 11.78 -5.66
C PHE A 424 19.84 10.84 -4.47
N PHE A 425 20.19 9.56 -4.64
CA PHE A 425 20.32 8.59 -3.56
C PHE A 425 21.80 8.35 -3.28
N ASP A 426 22.28 8.89 -2.14
CA ASP A 426 23.66 8.68 -1.71
C ASP A 426 23.80 7.36 -0.94
N ASN A 427 24.93 6.68 -1.14
CA ASN A 427 25.24 5.37 -0.57
C ASN A 427 24.19 4.28 -0.85
N TYR A 428 23.67 4.22 -2.08
CA TYR A 428 22.58 3.31 -2.48
C TYR A 428 22.80 1.83 -2.11
N HIS A 429 24.03 1.32 -2.24
CA HIS A 429 24.44 -0.03 -1.85
C HIS A 429 24.03 -0.46 -0.42
N ARG A 430 23.78 0.48 0.51
CA ARG A 430 23.37 0.15 1.89
C ARG A 430 21.93 -0.34 2.00
N ALA A 431 21.05 0.10 1.11
CA ALA A 431 19.63 -0.25 1.13
C ALA A 431 19.20 -0.95 -0.17
N GLU A 432 20.17 -1.47 -0.92
CA GLU A 432 19.98 -1.94 -2.28
C GLU A 432 18.93 -3.06 -2.39
N ASP A 433 19.04 -4.08 -1.54
CA ASP A 433 18.12 -5.24 -1.56
C ASP A 433 16.66 -4.81 -1.46
N GLU A 434 16.41 -3.78 -0.67
CA GLU A 434 15.09 -3.25 -0.38
C GLU A 434 14.57 -2.30 -1.49
N LEU A 435 15.45 -1.46 -2.06
CA LEU A 435 15.06 -0.40 -3.01
C LEU A 435 15.11 -0.85 -4.47
N ASN A 436 15.77 -1.96 -4.78
CA ASN A 436 15.86 -2.51 -6.13
C ASN A 436 14.49 -2.71 -6.83
N PRO A 437 13.45 -3.25 -6.16
CA PRO A 437 12.12 -3.35 -6.75
C PRO A 437 11.53 -1.98 -7.14
N LEU A 438 11.69 -0.97 -6.28
CA LEU A 438 11.26 0.40 -6.55
C LEU A 438 12.00 0.98 -7.77
N MET A 439 13.33 0.84 -7.83
CA MET A 439 14.12 1.38 -8.95
C MET A 439 13.72 0.76 -10.29
N LYS A 440 13.45 -0.55 -10.32
CA LYS A 440 12.92 -1.22 -11.53
C LYS A 440 11.59 -0.64 -11.98
N GLN A 441 10.73 -0.27 -11.04
CA GLN A 441 9.45 0.35 -11.34
C GLN A 441 9.60 1.76 -11.92
N LEU A 442 10.65 2.50 -11.53
CA LEU A 442 10.90 3.89 -11.94
C LEU A 442 11.71 4.02 -13.24
N LEU A 443 12.09 2.90 -13.88
CA LEU A 443 12.85 2.86 -15.14
C LEU A 443 12.17 3.55 -16.34
N ARG A 444 10.90 3.96 -16.25
CA ARG A 444 10.09 4.53 -17.35
C ARG A 444 9.61 5.95 -17.08
N ILE A 445 10.37 6.72 -16.30
CA ILE A 445 10.05 8.11 -16.00
C ILE A 445 10.96 9.00 -16.85
N GLU A 446 10.40 9.60 -17.90
CA GLU A 446 11.19 10.40 -18.85
C GLU A 446 11.49 11.82 -18.33
N SER A 447 10.54 12.45 -17.62
CA SER A 447 10.60 13.85 -17.20
C SER A 447 11.52 14.13 -16.01
N SER A 448 11.58 13.22 -15.03
CA SER A 448 12.43 13.33 -13.84
C SER A 448 13.62 12.37 -13.91
N LYS A 449 14.68 12.67 -13.15
CA LYS A 449 15.94 11.91 -13.11
C LYS A 449 16.16 11.30 -11.73
N ILE A 450 16.57 10.05 -11.72
CA ILE A 450 17.01 9.35 -10.51
C ILE A 450 18.51 9.10 -10.61
N ILE A 451 19.27 9.64 -9.67
CA ILE A 451 20.72 9.53 -9.63
C ILE A 451 21.11 8.62 -8.46
N LEU A 452 21.76 7.50 -8.74
CA LEU A 452 22.22 6.55 -7.73
C LEU A 452 23.72 6.69 -7.55
N ILE A 453 24.16 7.10 -6.36
CA ILE A 453 25.58 7.16 -6.00
C ILE A 453 25.91 5.91 -5.20
N THR A 454 26.79 5.07 -5.74
CA THR A 454 27.02 3.73 -5.18
C THR A 454 28.48 3.30 -5.26
N SER A 455 28.89 2.44 -4.33
CA SER A 455 30.21 1.80 -4.32
C SER A 455 30.21 0.46 -5.07
N GLU A 456 29.04 -0.13 -5.25
CA GLU A 456 28.84 -1.43 -5.90
C GLU A 456 27.82 -1.31 -7.03
N GLU A 457 27.94 -2.17 -8.05
CA GLU A 457 27.00 -2.20 -9.17
C GLU A 457 25.64 -2.72 -8.66
N PRO A 458 24.53 -1.96 -8.82
CA PRO A 458 23.22 -2.39 -8.36
C PRO A 458 22.76 -3.69 -9.03
N ALA A 459 22.25 -4.65 -8.29
CA ALA A 459 21.81 -5.96 -8.77
C ALA A 459 20.63 -5.89 -9.76
N PHE A 460 19.88 -4.79 -9.79
CA PHE A 460 18.85 -4.57 -10.81
C PHE A 460 19.40 -4.06 -12.15
N TYR A 461 20.63 -3.54 -12.18
CA TYR A 461 21.27 -3.06 -13.39
C TYR A 461 21.41 -4.21 -14.39
N ASN A 462 21.12 -3.91 -15.65
CA ASN A 462 21.40 -4.82 -16.75
C ASN A 462 21.71 -4.04 -18.04
N ILE A 463 22.51 -4.66 -18.90
CA ILE A 463 22.97 -4.08 -20.17
C ILE A 463 21.81 -3.82 -21.16
N VAL A 464 20.68 -4.52 -21.01
CA VAL A 464 19.52 -4.33 -21.90
C VAL A 464 18.89 -2.96 -21.64
N ASP A 465 18.65 -2.61 -20.38
CA ASP A 465 18.11 -1.30 -20.00
C ASP A 465 19.05 -0.14 -20.37
N GLU A 466 20.36 -0.36 -20.34
CA GLU A 466 21.35 0.61 -20.82
C GLU A 466 21.25 0.82 -22.35
N LYS A 467 21.15 -0.27 -23.12
CA LYS A 467 20.99 -0.22 -24.59
C LYS A 467 19.64 0.37 -25.02
N GLU A 468 18.61 0.18 -24.21
CA GLU A 468 17.28 0.76 -24.44
C GLU A 468 17.17 2.19 -23.90
N ASN A 469 18.30 2.85 -23.62
CA ASN A 469 18.40 4.24 -23.18
C ASN A 469 17.63 4.56 -21.88
N ARG A 470 17.41 3.57 -21.01
CA ARG A 470 16.76 3.78 -19.70
C ARG A 470 17.76 4.12 -18.60
N ILE A 471 18.95 3.51 -18.66
CA ILE A 471 20.00 3.68 -17.65
C ILE A 471 21.27 4.23 -18.30
N ALA A 472 21.91 5.22 -17.67
CA ALA A 472 23.32 5.53 -17.90
C ALA A 472 24.13 5.05 -16.70
N LYS A 473 25.23 4.33 -16.94
CA LYS A 473 26.18 3.96 -15.89
C LYS A 473 27.52 4.63 -16.14
N ILE A 474 27.93 5.47 -15.21
CA ILE A 474 29.17 6.26 -15.30
C ILE A 474 30.09 5.84 -14.17
N LYS A 475 31.24 5.28 -14.56
CA LYS A 475 32.23 4.77 -13.62
C LYS A 475 33.30 5.82 -13.34
N ILE A 476 33.33 6.31 -12.11
CA ILE A 476 34.31 7.26 -11.62
C ILE A 476 35.59 6.51 -11.23
N ASN A 477 36.66 6.78 -11.98
CA ASN A 477 37.98 6.19 -11.76
C ASN A 477 38.93 7.21 -11.10
N PRO A 478 40.08 6.83 -10.52
CA PRO A 478 41.09 7.80 -10.13
C PRO A 478 41.54 8.68 -11.31
N TRP A 479 42.06 9.88 -11.03
CA TRP A 479 42.54 10.77 -12.09
C TRP A 479 43.65 10.11 -12.91
N ARG A 480 43.57 10.28 -14.23
CA ARG A 480 44.55 9.71 -15.16
C ARG A 480 45.64 10.70 -15.55
N ASP A 481 45.34 12.00 -15.51
CA ASP A 481 46.28 13.06 -15.85
C ASP A 481 46.80 13.71 -14.56
N TYR A 482 48.12 13.80 -14.44
CA TYR A 482 48.79 14.47 -13.33
C TYR A 482 48.50 15.99 -13.31
N LYS A 483 47.98 16.56 -14.40
CA LYS A 483 47.51 17.95 -14.42
C LYS A 483 46.35 18.21 -13.45
N ASP A 484 45.44 17.25 -13.29
CA ASP A 484 44.35 17.37 -12.30
C ASP A 484 44.93 17.42 -10.87
N THR A 485 45.97 16.62 -10.61
CA THR A 485 46.75 16.66 -9.36
C THR A 485 47.43 18.01 -9.16
N GLN A 486 48.08 18.54 -10.20
CA GLN A 486 48.74 19.84 -10.15
C GLN A 486 47.73 20.98 -9.90
N ASP A 487 46.57 20.94 -10.54
CA ASP A 487 45.52 21.94 -10.35
C ASP A 487 44.96 21.90 -8.92
N MET A 488 44.77 20.72 -8.34
CA MET A 488 44.33 20.60 -6.94
C MET A 488 45.38 21.16 -5.98
N LEU A 489 46.67 20.86 -6.19
CA LEU A 489 47.76 21.41 -5.38
C LEU A 489 47.77 22.94 -5.44
N ARG A 490 47.66 23.52 -6.65
CA ARG A 490 47.62 24.97 -6.87
C ARG A 490 46.41 25.63 -6.21
N GLN A 491 45.22 25.04 -6.34
CA GLN A 491 44.01 25.56 -5.67
C GLN A 491 44.13 25.53 -4.15
N ARG A 492 44.93 24.62 -3.59
CA ARG A 492 45.25 24.56 -2.16
C ARG A 492 46.42 25.45 -1.75
N GLY A 493 46.93 26.30 -2.66
CA GLY A 493 48.04 27.21 -2.41
C GLY A 493 49.40 26.51 -2.28
N ILE A 494 49.52 25.29 -2.83
CA ILE A 494 50.74 24.49 -2.76
C ILE A 494 51.45 24.59 -4.12
N GLU A 495 52.61 25.24 -4.14
CA GLU A 495 53.43 25.35 -5.33
C GLU A 495 54.34 24.14 -5.50
N THR A 496 54.28 23.51 -6.67
CA THR A 496 55.13 22.37 -7.07
C THR A 496 55.57 22.54 -8.52
N ASP A 497 56.77 22.04 -8.83
CA ASP A 497 57.19 21.88 -10.23
C ASP A 497 56.49 20.70 -10.93
N ASP A 498 56.66 20.58 -12.25
CA ASP A 498 56.03 19.54 -13.07
C ASP A 498 56.49 18.13 -12.70
N HIS A 499 57.75 17.98 -12.28
CA HIS A 499 58.33 16.69 -11.90
C HIS A 499 57.72 16.20 -10.59
N THR A 500 57.72 17.06 -9.57
CA THR A 500 57.15 16.80 -8.24
C THR A 500 55.66 16.49 -8.36
N SER A 501 54.91 17.24 -9.18
CA SER A 501 53.48 16.99 -9.39
C SER A 501 53.21 15.63 -10.04
N ARG A 502 54.04 15.24 -11.04
CA ARG A 502 53.93 13.93 -11.70
C ARG A 502 54.28 12.79 -10.74
N GLU A 503 55.34 12.93 -9.94
CA GLU A 503 55.71 11.90 -8.98
C GLU A 503 54.67 11.75 -7.86
N ILE A 504 54.11 12.85 -7.32
CA ILE A 504 52.98 12.79 -6.37
C ILE A 504 51.82 12.00 -6.99
N HIS A 505 51.44 12.33 -8.24
CA HIS A 505 50.37 11.66 -8.94
C HIS A 505 50.63 10.14 -9.09
N GLU A 506 51.85 9.76 -9.47
CA GLU A 506 52.24 8.35 -9.60
C GLU A 506 52.19 7.61 -8.26
N ARG A 507 52.71 8.20 -7.17
CA ARG A 507 52.69 7.58 -5.83
C ARG A 507 51.28 7.41 -5.27
N LEU A 508 50.40 8.38 -5.54
CA LEU A 508 49.03 8.39 -5.06
C LEU A 508 48.04 7.82 -6.08
N HIS A 509 48.51 7.34 -7.23
CA HIS A 509 47.72 6.77 -8.32
C HIS A 509 46.50 7.63 -8.73
N GLY A 510 46.62 8.96 -8.63
CA GLY A 510 45.54 9.89 -8.96
C GLY A 510 44.30 9.85 -8.06
N TYR A 511 44.37 9.28 -6.86
CA TYR A 511 43.25 9.26 -5.91
C TYR A 511 43.04 10.63 -5.24
N PRO A 512 41.89 11.30 -5.46
CA PRO A 512 41.67 12.66 -4.96
C PRO A 512 41.69 12.74 -3.42
N GLN A 513 41.13 11.75 -2.72
CA GLN A 513 41.10 11.77 -1.25
C GLN A 513 42.51 11.63 -0.66
N TYR A 514 43.40 10.82 -1.25
CA TYR A 514 44.79 10.74 -0.79
C TYR A 514 45.56 12.01 -1.12
N LEU A 515 45.30 12.63 -2.27
CA LEU A 515 45.89 13.93 -2.57
C LEU A 515 45.40 15.01 -1.60
N ASN A 516 44.13 14.97 -1.18
CA ASN A 516 43.61 15.86 -0.15
C ASN A 516 44.40 15.70 1.17
N LEU A 517 44.65 14.47 1.61
CA LEU A 517 45.49 14.19 2.78
C LEU A 517 46.92 14.74 2.61
N PHE A 518 47.51 14.54 1.42
CA PHE A 518 48.83 15.10 1.11
C PHE A 518 48.82 16.63 1.19
N CYS A 519 47.80 17.29 0.63
CA CYS A 519 47.67 18.75 0.66
C CYS A 519 47.60 19.29 2.09
N ILE A 520 46.88 18.63 3.00
CA ILE A 520 46.80 19.02 4.42
C ILE A 520 48.20 19.05 5.05
N LEU A 521 49.05 18.07 4.74
CA LEU A 521 50.42 18.02 5.25
C LEU A 521 51.35 19.04 4.56
N ALA A 522 51.18 19.23 3.26
CA ALA A 522 51.98 20.15 2.44
C ALA A 522 51.72 21.63 2.78
N GLN A 523 50.60 21.96 3.43
CA GLN A 523 50.39 23.29 4.00
C GLN A 523 51.36 23.61 5.15
N ARG A 524 52.00 22.60 5.75
CA ARG A 524 52.90 22.74 6.91
C ARG A 524 54.36 22.39 6.59
N SER A 525 54.60 21.71 5.48
CA SER A 525 55.92 21.20 5.08
C SER A 525 56.10 21.33 3.57
N LYS A 526 57.34 21.46 3.10
CA LYS A 526 57.60 21.53 1.66
C LYS A 526 57.14 20.23 0.96
N PRO A 527 56.44 20.31 -0.19
CA PRO A 527 55.95 19.14 -0.92
C PRO A 527 57.07 18.13 -1.27
N GLU A 528 58.26 18.63 -1.61
CA GLU A 528 59.40 17.80 -1.98
C GLU A 528 59.86 16.94 -0.79
N THR A 529 59.92 17.53 0.40
CA THR A 529 60.32 16.81 1.63
C THR A 529 59.27 15.77 2.05
N LEU A 530 57.99 16.07 1.84
CA LEU A 530 56.91 15.11 2.06
C LEU A 530 57.00 13.94 1.08
N LEU A 531 57.25 14.24 -0.20
CA LEU A 531 57.37 13.24 -1.25
C LEU A 531 58.56 12.30 -1.04
N GLU A 532 59.70 12.81 -0.56
CA GLU A 532 60.87 11.99 -0.20
C GLU A 532 60.55 10.94 0.87
N ASN A 533 59.70 11.29 1.84
CA ASN A 533 59.31 10.41 2.94
C ASN A 533 58.09 9.52 2.61
N LEU A 534 57.35 9.86 1.56
CA LEU A 534 56.18 9.11 1.12
C LEU A 534 56.63 7.76 0.55
N PRO A 535 56.10 6.62 1.04
CA PRO A 535 56.40 5.30 0.49
C PRO A 535 56.08 5.15 -1.01
N LYS A 536 56.72 4.17 -1.67
CA LYS A 536 56.50 3.90 -3.11
C LYS A 536 55.25 3.10 -3.38
N ALA A 537 54.91 2.17 -2.50
CA ALA A 537 53.71 1.36 -2.62
C ALA A 537 52.49 2.16 -2.14
N LEU A 538 51.39 2.12 -2.89
CA LEU A 538 50.17 2.90 -2.61
C LEU A 538 49.60 2.63 -1.20
N GLU A 539 49.53 1.37 -0.78
CA GLU A 539 49.00 1.02 0.55
C GLU A 539 49.85 1.56 1.71
N GLU A 540 51.17 1.55 1.53
CA GLU A 540 52.10 2.13 2.51
C GLU A 540 52.01 3.66 2.50
N ALA A 541 51.88 4.27 1.31
CA ALA A 541 51.69 5.70 1.13
C ALA A 541 50.38 6.20 1.76
N ARG A 542 49.29 5.45 1.56
CA ARG A 542 48.00 5.66 2.20
C ARG A 542 48.13 5.64 3.72
N SER A 543 48.65 4.53 4.26
CA SER A 543 48.82 4.35 5.71
C SER A 543 49.70 5.43 6.33
N TYR A 544 50.72 5.89 5.59
CA TYR A 544 51.57 7.01 5.98
C TYR A 544 50.77 8.32 6.05
N LEU A 545 50.06 8.68 4.98
CA LEU A 545 49.29 9.93 4.91
C LEU A 545 48.21 10.00 5.98
N GLU A 546 47.41 8.95 6.12
CA GLU A 546 46.35 8.91 7.14
C GLU A 546 46.92 9.11 8.55
N ARG A 547 48.06 8.47 8.83
CA ARG A 547 48.76 8.59 10.12
C ARG A 547 49.33 9.97 10.37
N GLU A 548 50.06 10.53 9.41
CA GLU A 548 50.68 11.84 9.59
C GLU A 548 49.63 12.95 9.65
N VAL A 549 48.56 12.88 8.83
CA VAL A 549 47.44 13.84 8.91
C VAL A 549 46.78 13.74 10.27
N TYR A 550 46.42 12.54 10.72
CA TYR A 550 45.80 12.37 12.03
C TYR A 550 46.71 12.89 13.13
N ASN A 551 48.02 12.60 13.11
CA ASN A 551 48.98 13.10 14.10
C ASN A 551 49.05 14.63 14.14
N SER A 552 48.88 15.29 12.99
CA SER A 552 48.92 16.74 12.84
C SER A 552 47.71 17.48 13.44
N LEU A 553 46.61 16.76 13.71
CA LEU A 553 45.39 17.35 14.28
C LEU A 553 45.54 17.67 15.78
N GLU A 554 44.81 18.69 16.22
CA GLU A 554 44.71 19.05 17.62
C GLU A 554 43.94 17.98 18.43
N ALA A 555 44.03 18.04 19.76
CA ALA A 555 43.38 17.04 20.62
C ALA A 555 41.85 17.02 20.44
N ASN A 556 41.22 18.21 20.38
CA ASN A 556 39.77 18.35 20.20
C ASN A 556 39.32 17.91 18.79
N GLU A 557 40.13 18.20 17.75
CA GLU A 557 39.87 17.76 16.38
C GLU A 557 39.94 16.24 16.24
N LYS A 558 40.97 15.60 16.81
CA LYS A 558 41.10 14.14 16.84
C LYS A 558 39.89 13.51 17.52
N LEU A 559 39.47 14.10 18.64
CA LEU A 559 38.32 13.64 19.41
C LEU A 559 37.04 13.71 18.58
N LEU A 560 36.70 14.90 18.07
CA LEU A 560 35.47 15.13 17.32
C LEU A 560 35.44 14.31 16.02
N LEU A 561 36.52 14.27 15.25
CA LEU A 561 36.61 13.46 14.03
C LEU A 561 36.36 11.97 14.31
N THR A 562 36.89 11.46 15.43
CA THR A 562 36.68 10.06 15.84
C THR A 562 35.23 9.81 16.26
N ILE A 563 34.56 10.79 16.89
CA ILE A 563 33.15 10.70 17.26
C ILE A 563 32.25 10.70 16.02
N ILE A 564 32.45 11.62 15.07
CA ILE A 564 31.64 11.67 13.85
C ILE A 564 31.85 10.38 13.02
N ALA A 565 33.07 9.84 12.97
CA ALA A 565 33.37 8.58 12.27
C ALA A 565 32.57 7.37 12.79
N VAL A 566 32.09 7.38 14.04
CA VAL A 566 31.26 6.30 14.60
C VAL A 566 29.90 6.21 13.91
N TYR A 567 29.37 7.33 13.40
CA TYR A 567 28.08 7.38 12.73
C TYR A 567 28.25 7.02 11.24
N LYS A 568 27.46 6.04 10.80
CA LYS A 568 27.43 5.61 9.39
C LYS A 568 26.57 6.54 8.54
N ILE A 569 25.51 7.08 9.13
CA ILE A 569 24.57 8.02 8.53
C ILE A 569 25.01 9.45 8.90
N PRO A 570 24.85 10.46 8.01
CA PRO A 570 25.07 11.86 8.38
C PRO A 570 24.17 12.26 9.56
N GLU A 571 24.73 12.98 10.53
CA GLU A 571 24.01 13.33 11.76
C GLU A 571 24.29 14.77 12.19
N THR A 572 23.40 15.30 13.03
CA THR A 572 23.49 16.67 13.53
C THR A 572 24.49 16.84 14.66
N ILE A 573 24.80 18.09 15.01
CA ILE A 573 25.65 18.44 16.15
C ILE A 573 25.14 17.79 17.45
N ASP A 574 23.83 17.57 17.59
CA ASP A 574 23.23 16.93 18.75
C ASP A 574 23.76 15.50 18.99
N ALA A 575 24.05 14.77 17.92
CA ALA A 575 24.65 13.44 17.99
C ALA A 575 26.08 13.46 18.54
N PHE A 576 26.78 14.59 18.42
CA PHE A 576 28.19 14.74 18.76
C PHE A 576 28.42 15.41 20.12
N HIS A 577 27.37 15.79 20.86
CA HIS A 577 27.44 16.42 22.20
C HIS A 577 28.07 15.55 23.31
N ILE A 578 28.68 14.42 22.94
CA ILE A 578 29.49 13.53 23.78
C ILE A 578 30.87 14.14 24.09
N VAL A 579 31.27 15.17 23.34
CA VAL A 579 32.48 15.95 23.57
C VAL A 579 32.36 16.70 24.91
N ASP A 580 33.44 16.79 25.69
CA ASP A 580 33.47 17.52 26.97
C ASP A 580 32.84 18.92 26.83
N LYS A 581 32.02 19.35 27.81
CA LYS A 581 31.26 20.62 27.79
C LYS A 581 32.15 21.87 27.64
N SER A 582 33.46 21.70 27.79
CA SER A 582 34.49 22.72 27.62
C SER A 582 34.91 22.95 26.16
N THR A 583 34.51 22.08 25.22
CA THR A 583 34.91 22.18 23.80
C THR A 583 33.86 22.93 23.01
N ASP A 584 34.29 23.98 22.30
CA ASP A 584 33.46 24.59 21.25
C ASP A 584 33.42 23.64 20.04
N ILE A 585 32.32 22.88 19.94
CA ILE A 585 32.10 21.93 18.85
C ILE A 585 31.99 22.67 17.52
N SER A 586 31.40 23.87 17.48
CA SER A 586 31.19 24.63 16.25
C SER A 586 32.53 25.08 15.66
N GLU A 587 33.41 25.63 16.49
CA GLU A 587 34.76 26.04 16.06
C GLU A 587 35.60 24.84 15.59
N THR A 588 35.59 23.75 16.36
CA THR A 588 36.36 22.54 16.04
C THR A 588 35.86 21.89 14.75
N LEU A 589 34.54 21.83 14.57
CA LEU A 589 33.90 21.30 13.37
C LEU A 589 34.22 22.16 12.15
N GLY A 590 34.18 23.48 12.29
CA GLY A 590 34.61 24.43 11.25
C GLY A 590 36.05 24.19 10.79
N SER A 591 36.97 23.93 11.73
CA SER A 591 38.36 23.57 11.40
C SER A 591 38.47 22.23 10.67
N LEU A 592 37.75 21.19 11.09
CA LEU A 592 37.72 19.89 10.41
C LEU A 592 37.13 19.96 8.99
N ILE A 593 36.10 20.77 8.79
CA ILE A 593 35.52 21.04 7.46
C ILE A 593 36.51 21.80 6.59
N HIS A 594 37.18 22.84 7.12
CA HIS A 594 38.22 23.57 6.39
C HIS A 594 39.42 22.67 6.02
N LYS A 595 39.69 21.63 6.82
CA LYS A 595 40.69 20.59 6.53
C LYS A 595 40.16 19.48 5.62
N PHE A 596 38.89 19.53 5.19
CA PHE A 596 38.25 18.54 4.32
C PHE A 596 38.30 17.11 4.88
N LEU A 597 38.23 17.00 6.21
CA LEU A 597 38.15 15.71 6.90
C LEU A 597 36.71 15.36 7.29
N VAL A 598 35.83 16.35 7.30
CA VAL A 598 34.39 16.23 7.55
C VAL A 598 33.65 16.98 6.44
N SER A 599 32.57 16.39 5.94
CA SER A 599 31.69 16.98 4.93
C SER A 599 30.37 17.39 5.56
N GLY A 600 29.86 18.58 5.21
CA GLY A 600 28.48 18.98 5.48
C GLY A 600 27.59 18.55 4.31
N ILE A 601 26.61 17.69 4.55
CA ILE A 601 25.79 17.07 3.50
C ILE A 601 24.39 17.71 3.40
N GLY A 602 23.96 18.44 4.43
CA GLY A 602 22.72 19.22 4.45
C GLY A 602 22.73 20.36 5.47
N VAL A 603 21.55 20.67 6.03
CA VAL A 603 21.39 21.66 7.11
C VAL A 603 21.88 21.03 8.41
N ASP A 604 23.05 21.47 8.87
CA ASP A 604 23.68 21.03 10.11
C ASP A 604 23.91 19.50 10.24
N THR A 605 23.92 18.75 9.12
CA THR A 605 24.28 17.32 9.08
C THR A 605 25.71 17.13 8.59
N TYR A 606 26.45 16.27 9.30
CA TYR A 606 27.87 16.07 9.06
C TYR A 606 28.21 14.60 8.94
N SER A 607 29.17 14.30 8.06
CA SER A 607 29.68 12.95 7.88
C SER A 607 31.19 12.94 7.58
N VAL A 608 31.78 11.75 7.69
CA VAL A 608 33.18 11.50 7.38
C VAL A 608 33.25 10.58 6.17
N ASP A 609 34.20 10.84 5.26
CA ASP A 609 34.49 9.93 4.15
C ASP A 609 34.95 8.56 4.67
N GLU A 610 34.58 7.49 3.97
CA GLU A 610 34.84 6.10 4.38
C GLU A 610 36.32 5.82 4.64
N ILE A 611 37.24 6.41 3.87
CA ILE A 611 38.68 6.23 4.05
C ILE A 611 39.13 6.79 5.41
N ILE A 612 38.66 7.98 5.79
CA ILE A 612 39.01 8.63 7.07
C ILE A 612 38.31 7.89 8.22
N ARG A 613 37.07 7.46 8.01
CA ARG A 613 36.31 6.65 8.97
C ARG A 613 37.07 5.37 9.32
N ASP A 614 37.49 4.60 8.32
CA ASP A 614 38.24 3.37 8.49
C ASP A 614 39.51 3.60 9.30
N TYR A 615 40.28 4.64 8.97
CA TYR A 615 41.49 4.96 9.72
C TYR A 615 41.18 5.28 11.20
N CYS A 616 40.16 6.13 11.45
CA CYS A 616 39.77 6.52 12.81
C CYS A 616 39.34 5.32 13.67
N LEU A 617 38.66 4.35 13.06
CA LEU A 617 38.10 3.18 13.74
C LEU A 617 39.08 1.98 13.81
N SER A 618 40.11 1.93 12.97
CA SER A 618 41.06 0.79 12.88
C SER A 618 42.04 0.65 14.06
N ASP A 619 42.28 1.72 14.84
CA ASP A 619 43.28 1.70 15.90
C ASP A 619 42.83 0.88 17.12
N VAL A 620 43.38 -0.33 17.25
CA VAL A 620 43.13 -1.27 18.37
C VAL A 620 43.39 -0.64 19.73
N LYS A 621 44.33 0.33 19.85
CA LYS A 621 44.62 1.02 21.13
C LYS A 621 43.44 1.89 21.58
N LYS A 622 42.63 2.40 20.66
CA LYS A 622 41.46 3.24 20.93
C LYS A 622 40.19 2.44 21.22
N ARG A 623 40.23 1.10 21.13
CA ARG A 623 39.05 0.23 21.25
C ARG A 623 38.20 0.49 22.50
N LYS A 624 38.80 0.80 23.65
CA LYS A 624 38.06 1.14 24.88
C LYS A 624 37.29 2.46 24.74
N THR A 625 37.92 3.46 24.14
CA THR A 625 37.33 4.78 23.90
C THR A 625 36.25 4.72 22.82
N LEU A 626 36.50 4.01 21.71
CA LEU A 626 35.52 3.78 20.65
C LEU A 626 34.24 3.13 21.16
N ARG A 627 34.35 2.16 22.08
CA ARG A 627 33.17 1.57 22.74
C ARG A 627 32.32 2.58 23.49
N ASN A 628 32.92 3.60 24.09
CA ASN A 628 32.16 4.65 24.78
C ASN A 628 31.43 5.56 23.79
N TYR A 629 32.03 5.84 22.64
CA TYR A 629 31.36 6.62 21.58
C TYR A 629 30.21 5.84 20.97
N HIS A 630 30.40 4.56 20.64
CA HIS A 630 29.30 3.68 20.21
C HIS A 630 28.17 3.61 21.26
N ARG A 631 28.50 3.50 22.55
CA ARG A 631 27.48 3.51 23.62
C ARG A 631 26.66 4.79 23.61
N SER A 632 27.32 5.92 23.39
CA SER A 632 26.66 7.22 23.38
C SER A 632 25.85 7.43 22.10
N ALA A 633 26.33 6.96 20.95
CA ALA A 633 25.57 6.91 19.70
C ALA A 633 24.29 6.07 19.86
N ALA A 634 24.38 4.93 20.53
CA ALA A 634 23.20 4.12 20.84
C ALA A 634 22.19 4.88 21.72
N GLU A 635 22.66 5.62 22.73
CA GLU A 635 21.80 6.45 23.59
C GLU A 635 21.15 7.62 22.83
N TYR A 636 21.86 8.19 21.86
CA TYR A 636 21.31 9.20 20.95
C TYR A 636 20.21 8.63 20.05
N TYR A 637 20.40 7.48 19.40
CA TYR A 637 19.33 6.89 18.59
C TYR A 637 18.12 6.48 19.43
N LEU A 638 18.33 6.01 20.67
CA LEU A 638 17.21 5.76 21.60
C LEU A 638 16.45 7.04 21.98
N SER A 639 17.08 8.20 21.98
CA SER A 639 16.41 9.47 22.30
C SER A 639 15.53 9.98 21.14
N LYS A 640 15.76 9.52 19.90
CA LYS A 640 14.92 9.82 18.73
C LYS A 640 13.55 9.12 18.73
N GLY A 641 13.28 8.28 19.73
CA GLY A 641 11.97 7.62 19.94
C GLY A 641 11.91 6.19 19.41
N ASP A 642 10.68 5.64 19.37
CA ASP A 642 10.42 4.22 19.10
C ASP A 642 10.32 3.89 17.59
N ASN A 643 11.07 4.62 16.75
CA ASN A 643 11.18 4.27 15.33
C ASN A 643 12.02 2.99 15.18
N PRO A 644 11.52 1.95 14.49
CA PRO A 644 12.25 0.71 14.26
C PRO A 644 13.69 0.87 13.71
N GLU A 645 13.91 1.79 12.77
CA GLU A 645 15.24 2.02 12.18
C GLU A 645 16.21 2.53 13.25
N TYR A 646 15.79 3.50 14.07
CA TYR A 646 16.62 4.04 15.15
C TYR A 646 16.86 3.00 16.26
N LEU A 647 15.88 2.16 16.59
CA LEU A 647 16.06 1.07 17.55
C LEU A 647 17.07 0.02 17.04
N LEU A 648 17.07 -0.27 15.74
CA LEU A 648 18.02 -1.18 15.10
C LEU A 648 19.43 -0.55 15.03
N GLU A 649 19.56 0.74 14.70
CA GLU A 649 20.83 1.48 14.76
C GLU A 649 21.39 1.53 16.20
N ALA A 650 20.54 1.79 17.20
CA ALA A 650 20.94 1.74 18.60
C ALA A 650 21.42 0.35 19.01
N SER A 651 20.73 -0.70 18.56
CA SER A 651 21.13 -2.09 18.77
C SER A 651 22.50 -2.39 18.13
N HIS A 652 22.70 -1.97 16.88
CA HIS A 652 23.98 -2.11 16.17
C HIS A 652 25.12 -1.44 16.96
N HIS A 653 24.93 -0.20 17.40
CA HIS A 653 25.93 0.51 18.18
C HIS A 653 26.20 -0.10 19.55
N TYR A 654 25.20 -0.66 20.24
CA TYR A 654 25.47 -1.41 21.47
C TYR A 654 26.29 -2.68 21.23
N ILE A 655 26.12 -3.35 20.08
CA ILE A 655 26.97 -4.50 19.70
C ILE A 655 28.42 -4.04 19.51
N GLU A 656 28.64 -2.95 18.77
CA GLU A 656 29.99 -2.38 18.56
C GLU A 656 30.63 -1.88 19.88
N ALA A 657 29.82 -1.36 20.81
CA ALA A 657 30.24 -1.01 22.16
C ALA A 657 30.63 -2.24 23.02
N GLY A 658 30.29 -3.45 22.57
CA GLY A 658 30.43 -4.70 23.32
C GLY A 658 29.36 -4.91 24.39
N ASP A 659 28.32 -4.05 24.41
CA ASP A 659 27.17 -4.12 25.31
C ASP A 659 26.07 -4.99 24.70
N ASN A 660 26.43 -6.20 24.26
CA ASN A 660 25.54 -7.10 23.52
C ASN A 660 24.24 -7.44 24.30
N GLU A 661 24.28 -7.39 25.63
CA GLU A 661 23.08 -7.57 26.47
C GLU A 661 22.08 -6.41 26.30
N LYS A 662 22.54 -5.16 26.21
CA LYS A 662 21.65 -4.00 25.97
C LYS A 662 21.00 -4.10 24.58
N SER A 663 21.79 -4.40 23.55
CA SER A 663 21.29 -4.68 22.19
C SER A 663 20.24 -5.80 22.21
N SER A 664 20.54 -6.94 22.84
CA SER A 664 19.61 -8.06 22.96
C SER A 664 18.27 -7.64 23.57
N ARG A 665 18.30 -6.83 24.64
CA ARG A 665 17.10 -6.34 25.31
C ARG A 665 16.26 -5.41 24.44
N ILE A 666 16.88 -4.55 23.63
CA ILE A 666 16.16 -3.64 22.71
C ILE A 666 15.39 -4.46 21.67
N VAL A 667 16.07 -5.42 21.03
CA VAL A 667 15.46 -6.25 19.98
C VAL A 667 14.32 -7.09 20.55
N ILE A 668 14.55 -7.77 21.67
CA ILE A 668 13.55 -8.66 22.29
C ILE A 668 12.31 -7.87 22.76
N LYS A 669 12.50 -6.70 23.38
CA LYS A 669 11.37 -5.90 23.89
C LYS A 669 10.49 -5.32 22.78
N ASN A 670 11.07 -5.02 21.63
CA ASN A 670 10.38 -4.34 20.54
C ASN A 670 10.01 -5.28 19.38
N THR A 671 10.17 -6.60 19.55
CA THR A 671 9.86 -7.60 18.49
C THR A 671 8.44 -7.43 17.95
N GLY A 672 7.45 -7.24 18.82
CA GLY A 672 6.07 -7.04 18.39
C GLY A 672 5.90 -5.80 17.50
N ASP A 673 6.56 -4.68 17.83
CA ASP A 673 6.50 -3.45 17.05
C ASP A 673 7.19 -3.60 15.68
N PHE A 674 8.36 -4.26 15.66
CA PHE A 674 9.07 -4.61 14.43
C PHE A 674 8.20 -5.45 13.50
N ILE A 675 7.52 -6.48 14.02
CA ILE A 675 6.60 -7.32 13.27
C ILE A 675 5.43 -6.47 12.75
N THR A 676 4.75 -5.71 13.62
CA THR A 676 3.58 -4.93 13.19
C THR A 676 3.91 -3.86 12.15
N LYS A 677 5.14 -3.32 12.16
CA LYS A 677 5.62 -2.28 11.23
C LYS A 677 6.36 -2.83 10.00
N GLY A 678 6.55 -4.14 9.87
CA GLY A 678 7.11 -4.74 8.65
C GLY A 678 8.63 -5.04 8.65
N PHE A 679 9.31 -4.96 9.79
CA PHE A 679 10.77 -5.20 9.92
C PHE A 679 11.17 -6.68 10.08
N TRP A 680 10.40 -7.62 9.52
CA TRP A 680 10.49 -9.05 9.81
C TRP A 680 11.82 -9.66 9.38
N THR A 681 12.31 -9.24 8.22
CA THR A 681 13.60 -9.70 7.65
C THR A 681 14.79 -9.15 8.42
N LYS A 682 14.63 -8.02 9.12
CA LYS A 682 15.71 -7.31 9.81
C LYS A 682 15.92 -7.80 11.25
N ILE A 683 14.95 -8.46 11.88
CA ILE A 683 15.01 -8.82 13.31
C ILE A 683 15.48 -10.25 13.61
N GLU A 684 15.43 -11.18 12.66
CA GLU A 684 15.78 -12.58 12.91
C GLU A 684 17.27 -12.74 13.31
N ALA A 685 18.18 -12.14 12.54
CA ALA A 685 19.61 -12.22 12.83
C ALA A 685 19.98 -11.58 14.19
N PRO A 686 19.47 -10.37 14.55
CA PRO A 686 19.63 -9.82 15.89
C PRO A 686 19.08 -10.72 17.01
N LEU A 687 17.90 -11.33 16.84
CA LEU A 687 17.32 -12.25 17.84
C LEU A 687 18.18 -13.52 18.04
N ARG A 688 18.68 -14.11 16.96
CA ARG A 688 19.63 -15.23 17.02
C ARG A 688 20.94 -14.83 17.71
N GLY A 689 21.43 -13.63 17.41
CA GLY A 689 22.58 -13.02 18.09
C GLY A 689 22.36 -12.86 19.60
N ALA A 690 21.14 -12.48 20.01
CA ALA A 690 20.76 -12.36 21.41
C ALA A 690 20.79 -13.71 22.13
N ILE A 691 20.19 -14.77 21.54
CA ILE A 691 20.23 -16.13 22.09
C ILE A 691 21.67 -16.59 22.28
N LYS A 692 22.53 -16.41 21.26
CA LYS A 692 23.94 -16.81 21.31
C LYS A 692 24.72 -16.05 22.40
N THR A 693 24.47 -14.76 22.56
CA THR A 693 25.16 -13.92 23.53
C THR A 693 24.74 -14.27 24.95
N LEU A 694 23.44 -14.21 25.22
CA LEU A 694 22.87 -14.42 26.54
C LEU A 694 23.01 -15.88 26.99
N GLY A 695 22.95 -16.82 26.04
CA GLY A 695 23.14 -18.25 26.28
C GLY A 695 24.53 -18.66 26.77
N LYS A 696 25.53 -17.77 26.72
CA LYS A 696 26.84 -18.00 27.37
C LYS A 696 26.73 -18.03 28.89
N HIS A 697 25.74 -17.34 29.46
CA HIS A 697 25.55 -17.19 30.90
C HIS A 697 24.54 -18.21 31.44
N ARG A 698 24.79 -19.51 31.21
CA ARG A 698 23.84 -20.62 31.48
C ARG A 698 23.43 -20.83 32.94
N HIS A 699 24.12 -20.17 33.88
CA HIS A 699 23.84 -20.22 35.31
C HIS A 699 23.17 -18.95 35.83
N ASP A 700 23.13 -17.87 35.03
CA ASP A 700 22.44 -16.63 35.40
C ASP A 700 20.95 -16.76 35.04
N LYS A 701 20.09 -16.71 36.06
CA LYS A 701 18.63 -16.79 35.91
C LYS A 701 18.06 -15.66 35.05
N ASN A 702 18.67 -14.47 35.08
CA ASN A 702 18.25 -13.34 34.25
C ASN A 702 18.62 -13.56 32.79
N ALA A 703 19.84 -14.03 32.51
CA ALA A 703 20.25 -14.38 31.16
C ALA A 703 19.38 -15.53 30.58
N ILE A 704 19.10 -16.57 31.36
CA ILE A 704 18.17 -17.65 30.97
C ILE A 704 16.77 -17.09 30.64
N LYS A 705 16.26 -16.16 31.46
CA LYS A 705 14.98 -15.48 31.18
C LYS A 705 15.01 -14.77 29.83
N TRP A 706 16.04 -13.98 29.54
CA TRP A 706 16.15 -13.27 28.27
C TRP A 706 16.33 -14.22 27.07
N VAL A 707 17.06 -15.34 27.23
CA VAL A 707 17.13 -16.40 26.21
C VAL A 707 15.74 -16.97 25.95
N GLY A 708 14.94 -17.22 27.00
CA GLY A 708 13.56 -17.67 26.85
C GLY A 708 12.69 -16.66 26.09
N LEU A 709 12.77 -15.37 26.45
CA LEU A 709 12.05 -14.30 25.74
C LEU A 709 12.49 -14.18 24.27
N ALA A 710 13.78 -14.33 23.97
CA ALA A 710 14.29 -14.31 22.60
C ALA A 710 13.77 -15.51 21.78
N HIS A 711 13.76 -16.72 22.36
CA HIS A 711 13.14 -17.87 21.73
C HIS A 711 11.64 -17.68 21.51
N MET A 712 10.92 -17.11 22.48
CA MET A 712 9.50 -16.76 22.32
C MET A 712 9.29 -15.78 21.16
N SER A 713 10.13 -14.73 21.08
CA SER A 713 10.09 -13.72 20.00
C SER A 713 10.34 -14.32 18.61
N ILE A 714 11.27 -15.27 18.50
CA ILE A 714 11.48 -16.02 17.24
C ILE A 714 10.30 -16.97 16.97
N GLY A 715 9.76 -17.58 18.01
CA GLY A 715 8.56 -18.42 17.91
C GLY A 715 7.36 -17.66 17.37
N ASP A 716 7.11 -16.44 17.87
CA ASP A 716 6.08 -15.53 17.36
C ASP A 716 6.34 -15.20 15.88
N LEU A 717 7.58 -14.81 15.53
CA LEU A 717 7.98 -14.52 14.15
C LEU A 717 7.70 -15.69 13.20
N TYR A 718 8.04 -16.91 13.59
CA TYR A 718 7.80 -18.11 12.76
C TYR A 718 6.34 -18.54 12.73
N SER A 719 5.63 -18.41 13.84
CA SER A 719 4.20 -18.71 13.90
C SER A 719 3.43 -17.84 12.93
N GLU A 720 3.77 -16.55 12.86
CA GLU A 720 3.18 -15.64 11.90
C GLU A 720 3.58 -15.96 10.46
N ARG A 721 4.87 -16.25 10.18
CA ARG A 721 5.35 -16.68 8.86
C ARG A 721 4.75 -18.01 8.37
N GLY A 722 4.19 -18.82 9.27
CA GLY A 722 3.64 -20.15 8.98
C GLY A 722 4.63 -21.30 9.15
N ASP A 723 5.85 -21.03 9.63
CA ASP A 723 6.86 -22.06 9.93
C ASP A 723 6.55 -22.75 11.27
N LEU A 724 5.39 -23.43 11.36
CA LEU A 724 4.79 -23.88 12.63
C LEU A 724 5.67 -24.85 13.42
N GLU A 725 6.45 -25.70 12.75
CA GLU A 725 7.40 -26.62 13.40
C GLU A 725 8.54 -25.87 14.10
N LEU A 726 9.14 -24.89 13.42
CA LEU A 726 10.19 -24.03 13.99
C LEU A 726 9.63 -23.14 15.09
N ALA A 727 8.41 -22.63 14.91
CA ALA A 727 7.69 -21.89 15.94
C ALA A 727 7.52 -22.74 17.22
N LEU A 728 7.08 -23.99 17.05
CA LEU A 728 6.90 -24.93 18.16
C LEU A 728 8.21 -25.30 18.85
N GLU A 729 9.29 -25.54 18.09
CA GLU A 729 10.63 -25.80 18.64
C GLU A 729 11.07 -24.64 19.53
N HIS A 730 10.95 -23.41 19.03
CA HIS A 730 11.34 -22.22 19.79
C HIS A 730 10.42 -21.94 20.98
N ALA A 731 9.11 -22.17 20.88
CA ALA A 731 8.21 -22.12 22.03
C ALA A 731 8.60 -23.16 23.11
N GLN A 732 9.02 -24.37 22.71
CA GLN A 732 9.50 -25.40 23.63
C GLN A 732 10.83 -25.01 24.30
N GLU A 733 11.78 -24.42 23.57
CA GLU A 733 13.01 -23.89 24.15
C GLU A 733 12.75 -22.73 25.13
N SER A 734 11.82 -21.83 24.80
CA SER A 734 11.35 -20.80 25.72
C SER A 734 10.75 -21.41 26.99
N SER A 735 9.91 -22.44 26.86
CA SER A 735 9.34 -23.19 27.99
C SER A 735 10.41 -23.81 28.89
N LYS A 736 11.45 -24.44 28.29
CA LYS A 736 12.58 -25.00 29.04
C LYS A 736 13.34 -23.92 29.81
N ALA A 737 13.53 -22.74 29.21
CA ALA A 737 14.17 -21.60 29.87
C ALA A 737 13.32 -21.07 31.04
N PHE A 738 12.03 -20.83 30.83
CA PHE A 738 11.11 -20.31 31.85
C PHE A 738 10.92 -21.25 33.04
N LYS A 739 10.95 -22.57 32.84
CA LYS A 739 10.95 -23.55 33.96
C LYS A 739 12.15 -23.41 34.91
N ARG A 740 13.25 -22.83 34.45
CA ARG A 740 14.52 -22.68 35.22
C ARG A 740 14.66 -21.31 35.88
N THR A 741 13.71 -20.40 35.70
CA THR A 741 13.78 -19.03 36.19
C THR A 741 12.43 -18.58 36.77
N THR A 742 12.44 -17.51 37.54
CA THR A 742 11.22 -16.86 38.06
C THR A 742 11.00 -15.58 37.27
N GLY A 743 9.81 -15.40 36.67
CA GLY A 743 9.43 -14.18 35.97
C GLY A 743 9.67 -14.16 34.45
N GLY A 744 9.68 -15.32 33.77
CA GLY A 744 9.41 -15.36 32.33
C GLY A 744 7.96 -14.98 32.02
N ASP A 745 7.65 -14.60 30.78
CA ASP A 745 6.26 -14.27 30.39
C ASP A 745 5.49 -15.56 30.05
N ILE A 746 5.08 -16.28 31.09
CA ILE A 746 4.39 -17.57 30.98
C ILE A 746 3.05 -17.41 30.25
N PHE A 747 2.34 -16.31 30.50
CA PHE A 747 1.09 -15.97 29.82
C PHE A 747 1.28 -15.88 28.31
N ALA A 748 2.25 -15.07 27.86
CA ALA A 748 2.54 -14.91 26.43
C ALA A 748 2.99 -16.22 25.81
N LEU A 749 3.80 -17.02 26.51
CA LEU A 749 4.22 -18.34 26.04
C LEU A 749 3.03 -19.31 25.85
N TYR A 750 2.08 -19.32 26.78
CA TYR A 750 0.85 -20.11 26.60
C TYR A 750 0.00 -19.58 25.45
N GLY A 751 -0.05 -18.26 25.26
CA GLY A 751 -0.65 -17.64 24.07
C GLY A 751 -0.01 -18.14 22.77
N LEU A 752 1.32 -18.15 22.69
CA LEU A 752 2.06 -18.64 21.52
C LEU A 752 1.78 -20.13 21.25
N PHE A 753 1.79 -21.00 22.28
CA PHE A 753 1.38 -22.40 22.08
C PHE A 753 -0.04 -22.50 21.54
N GLY A 754 -0.98 -21.74 22.11
CA GLY A 754 -2.35 -21.68 21.63
C GLY A 754 -2.45 -21.27 20.16
N ASP A 755 -1.68 -20.26 19.74
CA ASP A 755 -1.64 -19.78 18.34
C ASP A 755 -1.00 -20.80 17.38
N ILE A 756 0.05 -21.50 17.82
CA ILE A 756 0.65 -22.56 17.01
C ILE A 756 -0.34 -23.72 16.83
N TYR A 757 -0.98 -24.17 17.92
CA TYR A 757 -1.92 -25.29 17.86
C TYR A 757 -3.20 -24.98 17.09
N ILE A 758 -3.73 -23.75 17.16
CA ILE A 758 -4.89 -23.37 16.33
C ILE A 758 -4.53 -23.40 14.84
N ARG A 759 -3.30 -22.99 14.46
CA ARG A 759 -2.83 -23.05 13.07
C ARG A 759 -2.53 -24.48 12.61
N MET A 760 -2.10 -25.36 13.51
CA MET A 760 -1.96 -26.81 13.26
C MET A 760 -3.31 -27.55 13.22
N GLY A 761 -4.42 -26.90 13.59
CA GLY A 761 -5.75 -27.51 13.66
C GLY A 761 -6.05 -28.32 14.91
N GLU A 762 -5.17 -28.29 15.90
CA GLU A 762 -5.36 -28.97 17.18
C GLU A 762 -6.17 -28.07 18.16
N MET A 763 -7.47 -27.92 17.89
CA MET A 763 -8.34 -27.00 18.64
C MET A 763 -8.39 -27.29 20.15
N ASP A 764 -8.43 -28.57 20.55
CA ASP A 764 -8.43 -28.98 21.96
C ASP A 764 -7.15 -28.56 22.70
N ARG A 765 -5.98 -28.76 22.08
CA ARG A 765 -4.70 -28.33 22.67
C ARG A 765 -4.61 -26.80 22.70
N SER A 766 -5.06 -26.13 21.65
CA SER A 766 -5.11 -24.67 21.61
C SER A 766 -5.95 -24.10 22.76
N ARG A 767 -7.16 -24.64 22.95
CA ARG A 767 -8.04 -24.28 24.07
C ARG A 767 -7.37 -24.51 25.42
N GLU A 768 -6.76 -25.68 25.64
CA GLU A 768 -6.05 -26.01 26.88
C GLU A 768 -4.98 -24.96 27.23
N TYR A 769 -4.20 -24.51 26.24
CA TYR A 769 -3.16 -23.50 26.46
C TYR A 769 -3.74 -22.09 26.68
N PHE A 770 -4.78 -21.69 25.96
CA PHE A 770 -5.43 -20.40 26.23
C PHE A 770 -6.15 -20.37 27.58
N GLU A 771 -6.74 -21.48 28.02
CA GLU A 771 -7.31 -21.63 29.37
C GLU A 771 -6.22 -21.55 30.46
N LYS A 772 -5.03 -22.14 30.24
CA LYS A 772 -3.87 -21.94 31.13
C LYS A 772 -3.43 -20.47 31.18
N SER A 773 -3.53 -19.76 30.05
CA SER A 773 -3.24 -18.32 29.98
C SER A 773 -4.25 -17.52 30.80
N LEU A 774 -5.55 -17.85 30.70
CA LEU A 774 -6.62 -17.26 31.52
C LEU A 774 -6.42 -17.54 33.02
N ASP A 775 -6.19 -18.80 33.41
CA ASP A 775 -5.92 -19.18 34.80
C ASP A 775 -4.69 -18.46 35.37
N PHE A 776 -3.65 -18.25 34.55
CA PHE A 776 -2.51 -17.42 34.93
C PHE A 776 -2.93 -15.96 35.19
N ALA A 777 -3.70 -15.34 34.30
CA ALA A 777 -4.16 -13.97 34.47
C ALA A 777 -5.07 -13.81 35.71
N GLU A 778 -5.96 -14.78 35.95
CA GLU A 778 -6.83 -14.82 37.12
C GLU A 778 -6.06 -14.92 38.44
N LYS A 779 -5.09 -15.84 38.53
CA LYS A 779 -4.24 -15.99 39.72
C LYS A 779 -3.42 -14.75 40.04
N ASN A 780 -3.08 -13.94 39.03
CA ASN A 780 -2.34 -12.70 39.19
C ASN A 780 -3.23 -11.45 39.31
N ASN A 781 -4.57 -11.60 39.23
CA ASN A 781 -5.53 -10.49 39.20
C ASN A 781 -5.21 -9.45 38.10
N ASP A 782 -4.78 -9.92 36.93
CA ASP A 782 -4.44 -9.07 35.78
C ASP A 782 -5.61 -9.03 34.79
N ASP A 783 -6.48 -8.03 34.94
CA ASP A 783 -7.69 -7.89 34.13
C ASP A 783 -7.39 -7.61 32.64
N HIS A 784 -6.25 -6.97 32.34
CA HIS A 784 -5.81 -6.77 30.95
C HIS A 784 -5.47 -8.10 30.30
N ARG A 785 -4.68 -8.94 30.98
CA ARG A 785 -4.36 -10.30 30.49
C ARG A 785 -5.59 -11.21 30.43
N LYS A 786 -6.58 -11.05 31.31
CA LYS A 786 -7.86 -11.78 31.19
C LYS A 786 -8.59 -11.40 29.91
N ALA A 787 -8.68 -10.10 29.59
CA ALA A 787 -9.32 -9.64 28.35
C ALA A 787 -8.61 -10.18 27.10
N VAL A 788 -7.27 -10.23 27.09
CA VAL A 788 -6.48 -10.88 26.03
C VAL A 788 -6.80 -12.38 25.94
N ALA A 789 -6.85 -13.09 27.07
CA ALA A 789 -7.15 -14.52 27.09
C ALA A 789 -8.57 -14.82 26.61
N TYR A 790 -9.58 -14.02 26.96
CA TYR A 790 -10.94 -14.15 26.42
C TYR A 790 -10.96 -14.00 24.90
N GLY A 791 -10.26 -13.00 24.36
CA GLY A 791 -10.10 -12.84 22.91
C GLY A 791 -9.48 -14.10 22.27
N ASN A 792 -8.42 -14.64 22.84
CA ASN A 792 -7.77 -15.84 22.32
C ASN A 792 -8.65 -17.10 22.39
N ILE A 793 -9.40 -17.29 23.48
CA ILE A 793 -10.38 -18.39 23.59
C ILE A 793 -11.51 -18.19 22.57
N GLY A 794 -11.94 -16.95 22.33
CA GLY A 794 -12.90 -16.59 21.28
C GLY A 794 -12.45 -17.04 19.90
N ARG A 795 -11.13 -16.99 19.61
CA ARG A 795 -10.55 -17.50 18.35
C ARG A 795 -10.74 -19.00 18.17
N VAL A 796 -10.65 -19.77 19.25
CA VAL A 796 -10.91 -21.22 19.19
C VAL A 796 -12.38 -21.49 18.86
N TYR A 797 -13.31 -20.85 19.58
CA TYR A 797 -14.74 -21.02 19.30
C TYR A 797 -15.13 -20.57 17.89
N PHE A 798 -14.51 -19.48 17.40
CA PHE A 798 -14.68 -19.05 16.02
C PHE A 798 -14.20 -20.12 15.02
N ALA A 799 -13.00 -20.69 15.24
CA ALA A 799 -12.45 -21.73 14.37
C ALA A 799 -13.27 -23.04 14.40
N GLU A 800 -13.99 -23.32 15.48
CA GLU A 800 -14.93 -24.44 15.60
C GLU A 800 -16.33 -24.13 15.02
N GLY A 801 -16.59 -22.88 14.61
CA GLY A 801 -17.87 -22.43 14.05
C GLY A 801 -18.91 -21.97 15.08
N ASP A 802 -18.59 -21.94 16.38
CA ASP A 802 -19.46 -21.36 17.41
C ASP A 802 -19.33 -19.82 17.46
N ASN A 803 -19.89 -19.19 16.44
CA ASN A 803 -19.85 -17.73 16.27
C ASN A 803 -20.56 -16.96 17.41
N THR A 804 -21.52 -17.57 18.09
CA THR A 804 -22.27 -16.90 19.17
C THR A 804 -21.37 -16.76 20.40
N LYS A 805 -20.71 -17.85 20.80
CA LYS A 805 -19.79 -17.83 21.94
C LYS A 805 -18.52 -17.04 21.66
N ALA A 806 -18.02 -17.10 20.43
CA ALA A 806 -16.92 -16.26 19.98
C ALA A 806 -17.27 -14.76 20.13
N LEU A 807 -18.45 -14.34 19.67
CA LEU A 807 -18.92 -12.95 19.82
C LEU A 807 -19.02 -12.48 21.28
N GLU A 808 -19.51 -13.34 22.17
CA GLU A 808 -19.59 -13.02 23.61
C GLU A 808 -18.20 -12.70 24.17
N LEU A 809 -17.25 -13.61 23.96
CA LEU A 809 -15.87 -13.47 24.45
C LEU A 809 -15.13 -12.28 23.82
N TYR A 810 -15.26 -12.08 22.50
CA TYR A 810 -14.66 -10.93 21.83
C TYR A 810 -15.29 -9.61 22.28
N SER A 811 -16.59 -9.57 22.52
CA SER A 811 -17.27 -8.36 22.98
C SER A 811 -16.85 -7.96 24.39
N ASP A 812 -16.66 -8.92 25.29
CA ASP A 812 -16.16 -8.65 26.63
C ASP A 812 -14.70 -8.18 26.63
N SER A 813 -13.89 -8.79 25.77
CA SER A 813 -12.53 -8.33 25.48
C SER A 813 -12.51 -6.89 24.93
N LEU A 814 -13.35 -6.58 23.94
CA LEU A 814 -13.47 -5.25 23.33
C LEU A 814 -13.86 -4.18 24.36
N LYS A 815 -14.88 -4.44 25.19
CA LYS A 815 -15.33 -3.49 26.23
C LYS A 815 -14.19 -3.09 27.17
N PHE A 816 -13.35 -4.06 27.54
CA PHE A 816 -12.20 -3.79 28.39
C PHE A 816 -11.19 -2.88 27.68
N PHE A 817 -10.79 -3.22 26.45
CA PHE A 817 -9.77 -2.45 25.73
C PHE A 817 -10.22 -1.04 25.36
N GLU A 818 -11.49 -0.86 24.99
CA GLU A 818 -12.07 0.48 24.75
C GLU A 818 -12.09 1.33 26.01
N ALA A 819 -12.41 0.74 27.17
CA ALA A 819 -12.44 1.46 28.45
C ALA A 819 -11.06 1.89 28.96
N HIS A 820 -9.98 1.35 28.39
CA HIS A 820 -8.60 1.60 28.81
C HIS A 820 -7.72 2.19 27.69
N ASP A 821 -8.34 2.70 26.61
CA ASP A 821 -7.65 3.31 25.47
C ASP A 821 -6.56 2.41 24.83
N ASP A 822 -6.74 1.08 24.86
CA ASP A 822 -5.84 0.13 24.21
C ASP A 822 -6.23 -0.02 22.73
N THR A 823 -5.77 0.94 21.92
CA THR A 823 -6.08 1.03 20.48
C THR A 823 -5.73 -0.25 19.72
N LYS A 824 -4.59 -0.87 20.05
CA LYS A 824 -4.11 -2.07 19.35
C LYS A 824 -5.05 -3.26 19.57
N ASN A 825 -5.35 -3.57 20.83
CA ASN A 825 -6.21 -4.71 21.13
C ASN A 825 -7.69 -4.43 20.79
N THR A 826 -8.12 -3.17 20.84
CA THR A 826 -9.44 -2.74 20.34
C THR A 826 -9.59 -3.04 18.85
N ALA A 827 -8.57 -2.73 18.03
CA ALA A 827 -8.58 -3.01 16.60
C ALA A 827 -8.65 -4.51 16.30
N ALA A 828 -7.88 -5.33 17.03
CA ALA A 828 -7.91 -6.78 16.91
C ALA A 828 -9.28 -7.38 17.24
N SER A 829 -9.88 -6.99 18.37
CA SER A 829 -11.22 -7.45 18.75
C SER A 829 -12.28 -7.01 17.74
N CYS A 830 -12.20 -5.78 17.20
CA CYS A 830 -13.09 -5.33 16.14
C CYS A 830 -12.99 -6.20 14.87
N GLY A 831 -11.77 -6.55 14.43
CA GLY A 831 -11.57 -7.42 13.27
C GLY A 831 -12.17 -8.81 13.47
N ASN A 832 -11.95 -9.41 14.65
CA ASN A 832 -12.51 -10.71 15.00
C ASN A 832 -14.04 -10.71 15.07
N ILE A 833 -14.63 -9.67 15.69
CA ILE A 833 -16.08 -9.48 15.75
C ILE A 833 -16.68 -9.32 14.34
N ALA A 834 -15.99 -8.63 13.45
CA ALA A 834 -16.43 -8.46 12.07
C ALA A 834 -16.53 -9.82 11.33
N SER A 835 -15.54 -10.70 11.52
CA SER A 835 -15.56 -12.06 10.97
C SER A 835 -16.76 -12.85 11.49
N CYS A 836 -17.03 -12.83 12.80
CA CYS A 836 -18.20 -13.51 13.36
C CYS A 836 -19.52 -12.99 12.79
N TYR A 837 -19.68 -11.66 12.65
CA TYR A 837 -20.90 -11.10 12.06
C TYR A 837 -21.06 -11.45 10.58
N SER A 838 -19.96 -11.57 9.83
CA SER A 838 -20.00 -12.07 8.45
C SER A 838 -20.50 -13.50 8.36
N ASP A 839 -20.03 -14.39 9.23
CA ASP A 839 -20.46 -15.80 9.24
C ASP A 839 -21.92 -15.95 9.72
N LEU A 840 -22.39 -15.02 10.55
CA LEU A 840 -23.80 -14.89 10.93
C LEU A 840 -24.66 -14.12 9.89
N SER A 841 -24.07 -13.71 8.77
CA SER A 841 -24.72 -12.96 7.69
C SER A 841 -25.27 -11.57 8.08
N ASP A 842 -24.78 -10.96 9.17
CA ASP A 842 -25.06 -9.56 9.56
C ASP A 842 -23.96 -8.64 8.99
N TYR A 843 -23.98 -8.46 7.67
CA TYR A 843 -22.93 -7.73 6.95
C TYR A 843 -22.83 -6.25 7.35
N SER A 844 -23.95 -5.63 7.77
CA SER A 844 -23.94 -4.23 8.22
C SER A 844 -23.05 -4.04 9.45
N LYS A 845 -23.17 -4.91 10.46
CA LYS A 845 -22.27 -4.87 11.62
C LYS A 845 -20.86 -5.31 11.27
N ALA A 846 -20.70 -6.32 10.41
CA ALA A 846 -19.39 -6.75 9.94
C ALA A 846 -18.61 -5.57 9.31
N TYR A 847 -19.25 -4.79 8.44
CA TYR A 847 -18.64 -3.61 7.83
C TYR A 847 -18.33 -2.48 8.82
N TYR A 848 -19.18 -2.27 9.82
CA TYR A 848 -18.90 -1.28 10.86
C TYR A 848 -17.61 -1.63 11.63
N PHE A 849 -17.52 -2.86 12.14
CA PHE A 849 -16.38 -3.28 12.96
C PHE A 849 -15.09 -3.41 12.15
N ILE A 850 -15.14 -3.93 10.91
CA ILE A 850 -13.94 -4.05 10.07
C ILE A 850 -13.38 -2.67 9.67
N LYS A 851 -14.25 -1.69 9.35
CA LYS A 851 -13.82 -0.31 9.03
C LYS A 851 -13.21 0.37 10.27
N LYS A 852 -13.79 0.13 11.45
CA LYS A 852 -13.22 0.58 12.72
C LYS A 852 -11.83 -0.02 12.96
N ALA A 853 -11.65 -1.33 12.75
CA ALA A 853 -10.35 -2.00 12.88
C ALA A 853 -9.30 -1.39 11.92
N ILE A 854 -9.64 -1.20 10.64
CA ILE A 854 -8.74 -0.58 9.65
C ILE A 854 -8.29 0.82 10.09
N ARG A 855 -9.22 1.65 10.60
CA ARG A 855 -8.90 3.00 11.08
C ARG A 855 -7.91 2.96 12.24
N LEU A 856 -8.19 2.16 13.26
CA LEU A 856 -7.35 2.06 14.46
C LEU A 856 -5.94 1.50 14.13
N TYR A 857 -5.84 0.55 13.20
CA TYR A 857 -4.53 0.06 12.76
C TYR A 857 -3.74 1.09 11.95
N LYS A 858 -4.40 1.98 11.19
CA LYS A 858 -3.72 3.11 10.54
C LYS A 858 -3.19 4.11 11.56
N GLU A 859 -3.98 4.45 12.58
CA GLU A 859 -3.57 5.37 13.66
C GLU A 859 -2.32 4.88 14.41
N THR A 860 -2.13 3.56 14.49
CA THR A 860 -0.96 2.92 15.14
C THR A 860 0.18 2.58 14.19
N GLY A 861 0.02 2.76 12.88
CA GLY A 861 1.02 2.39 11.87
C GLY A 861 1.28 0.88 11.73
N ALA A 862 0.32 0.04 12.12
CA ALA A 862 0.45 -1.42 12.08
C ALA A 862 0.24 -1.98 10.66
N THR A 863 1.24 -1.80 9.78
CA THR A 863 1.22 -2.16 8.36
C THR A 863 0.78 -3.61 8.12
N TYR A 864 1.32 -4.56 8.90
CA TYR A 864 0.93 -5.97 8.83
C TYR A 864 -0.56 -6.18 9.07
N ASN A 865 -1.09 -5.62 10.16
CA ASN A 865 -2.48 -5.81 10.55
C ASN A 865 -3.45 -5.12 9.58
N ILE A 866 -3.05 -4.01 8.95
CA ILE A 866 -3.84 -3.37 7.90
C ILE A 866 -4.03 -4.31 6.71
N ALA A 867 -2.99 -5.03 6.28
CA ALA A 867 -3.07 -5.99 5.19
C ALA A 867 -3.99 -7.17 5.55
N ASP A 868 -3.85 -7.72 6.77
CA ASP A 868 -4.69 -8.83 7.24
C ASP A 868 -6.18 -8.46 7.26
N VAL A 869 -6.51 -7.31 7.86
CA VAL A 869 -7.89 -6.82 7.97
C VAL A 869 -8.48 -6.45 6.59
N ARG A 870 -7.67 -6.06 5.61
CA ARG A 870 -8.12 -5.87 4.22
C ARG A 870 -8.50 -7.18 3.55
N VAL A 871 -7.78 -8.27 3.83
CA VAL A 871 -8.15 -9.62 3.36
C VAL A 871 -9.44 -10.08 4.04
N THR A 872 -9.60 -9.82 5.34
CA THR A 872 -10.86 -10.09 6.04
C THR A 872 -12.01 -9.28 5.43
N TYR A 873 -11.82 -8.00 5.15
CA TYR A 873 -12.81 -7.15 4.45
C TYR A 873 -13.21 -7.74 3.10
N ALA A 874 -12.24 -8.22 2.32
CA ALA A 874 -12.50 -8.92 1.05
C ALA A 874 -13.39 -10.15 1.26
N GLY A 875 -13.10 -10.96 2.29
CA GLY A 875 -13.92 -12.11 2.67
C GLY A 875 -15.37 -11.74 3.01
N ILE A 876 -15.56 -10.72 3.85
CA ILE A 876 -16.89 -10.18 4.21
C ILE A 876 -17.64 -9.75 2.93
N TYR A 877 -16.95 -9.05 2.03
CA TYR A 877 -17.53 -8.53 0.81
C TYR A 877 -17.92 -9.63 -0.20
N PHE A 878 -17.15 -10.71 -0.29
CA PHE A 878 -17.51 -11.88 -1.10
C PHE A 878 -18.75 -12.60 -0.56
N ASN A 879 -18.93 -12.61 0.76
CA ASN A 879 -20.03 -13.29 1.41
C ASN A 879 -21.34 -12.49 1.36
N ASP A 880 -21.27 -11.15 1.30
CA ASP A 880 -22.46 -10.30 1.24
C ASP A 880 -23.19 -10.40 -0.13
N PRO A 881 -24.44 -10.92 -0.16
CA PRO A 881 -25.22 -11.03 -1.39
C PRO A 881 -25.48 -9.69 -2.10
N ALA A 882 -25.45 -8.56 -1.38
CA ALA A 882 -25.69 -7.24 -1.94
C ALA A 882 -24.61 -6.79 -2.94
N ASN A 883 -23.41 -7.40 -2.89
CA ASN A 883 -22.27 -7.01 -3.70
C ASN A 883 -22.08 -7.85 -4.96
N LYS A 884 -23.02 -8.74 -5.29
CA LYS A 884 -22.97 -9.53 -6.53
C LYS A 884 -22.94 -8.61 -7.75
N GLY A 885 -21.80 -8.59 -8.46
CA GLY A 885 -21.62 -7.86 -9.72
C GLY A 885 -20.75 -6.60 -9.66
N ASN A 886 -20.35 -6.13 -8.47
CA ASN A 886 -19.38 -5.03 -8.32
C ASN A 886 -18.30 -5.40 -7.29
N LEU A 887 -17.25 -6.07 -7.75
CA LEU A 887 -16.15 -6.58 -6.91
C LEU A 887 -14.86 -5.74 -7.03
N ASP A 888 -14.85 -4.69 -7.84
CA ASP A 888 -13.66 -3.87 -8.10
C ASP A 888 -13.00 -3.29 -6.82
N PRO A 889 -13.77 -2.82 -5.80
CA PRO A 889 -13.16 -2.34 -4.56
C PRO A 889 -12.37 -3.42 -3.80
N VAL A 890 -12.78 -4.68 -3.91
CA VAL A 890 -12.15 -5.82 -3.23
C VAL A 890 -10.86 -6.23 -3.92
N LEU A 891 -10.83 -6.22 -5.25
CA LEU A 891 -9.63 -6.52 -6.02
C LEU A 891 -8.49 -5.57 -5.65
N GLY A 892 -8.82 -4.27 -5.50
CA GLY A 892 -7.92 -3.29 -4.92
C GLY A 892 -7.39 -3.74 -3.56
N CYS A 893 -8.25 -3.98 -2.57
CA CYS A 893 -7.83 -4.41 -1.23
C CYS A 893 -6.92 -5.65 -1.22
N LEU A 894 -7.20 -6.65 -2.07
CA LEU A 894 -6.38 -7.85 -2.17
C LEU A 894 -5.00 -7.54 -2.75
N PHE A 895 -4.88 -6.82 -3.88
CA PHE A 895 -3.57 -6.46 -4.42
C PHE A 895 -2.73 -5.66 -3.43
N LYS A 896 -3.36 -4.70 -2.73
CA LYS A 896 -2.72 -3.92 -1.67
C LYS A 896 -2.13 -4.79 -0.56
N SER A 897 -2.87 -5.83 -0.19
CA SER A 897 -2.44 -6.77 0.84
C SER A 897 -1.35 -7.72 0.32
N LEU A 898 -1.45 -8.17 -0.93
CA LEU A 898 -0.44 -9.01 -1.57
C LEU A 898 0.91 -8.32 -1.61
N GLN A 899 0.92 -7.05 -2.00
CA GLN A 899 2.15 -6.28 -2.05
C GLN A 899 2.73 -6.08 -0.66
N THR A 900 1.91 -5.63 0.30
CA THR A 900 2.38 -5.44 1.69
C THR A 900 3.03 -6.72 2.19
N TYR A 901 2.42 -7.89 1.96
CA TYR A 901 3.01 -9.17 2.35
C TYR A 901 4.30 -9.52 1.59
N LYS A 902 4.40 -9.22 0.29
CA LYS A 902 5.64 -9.45 -0.48
C LYS A 902 6.79 -8.60 0.02
N GLU A 903 6.55 -7.34 0.33
CA GLU A 903 7.58 -6.40 0.79
C GLU A 903 8.13 -6.78 2.15
N ILE A 904 7.25 -7.14 3.09
CA ILE A 904 7.69 -7.57 4.41
C ILE A 904 8.18 -9.04 4.44
N GLY A 905 8.10 -9.76 3.31
CA GLY A 905 8.51 -11.15 3.16
C GLY A 905 7.59 -12.16 3.88
N HIS A 906 6.29 -11.87 3.96
CA HIS A 906 5.29 -12.67 4.66
C HIS A 906 4.57 -13.65 3.73
N VAL A 907 5.24 -14.77 3.45
CA VAL A 907 4.83 -15.77 2.46
C VAL A 907 3.44 -16.36 2.73
N ARG A 908 3.10 -16.63 4.01
CA ARG A 908 1.77 -17.13 4.39
C ARG A 908 0.64 -16.14 4.06
N GLY A 909 0.89 -14.84 4.24
CA GLY A 909 -0.06 -13.79 3.90
C GLY A 909 -0.25 -13.67 2.39
N GLU A 910 0.80 -13.87 1.61
CA GLU A 910 0.67 -13.97 0.15
C GLU A 910 -0.28 -15.09 -0.24
N ALA A 911 -0.18 -16.28 0.38
CA ALA A 911 -1.09 -17.39 0.13
C ALA A 911 -2.54 -17.04 0.48
N LEU A 912 -2.79 -16.37 1.62
CA LEU A 912 -4.13 -15.88 1.98
C LEU A 912 -4.70 -14.97 0.89
N VAL A 913 -3.89 -14.08 0.35
CA VAL A 913 -4.32 -13.16 -0.70
C VAL A 913 -4.53 -13.89 -2.04
N TYR A 914 -3.65 -14.81 -2.43
CA TYR A 914 -3.86 -15.62 -3.64
C TYR A 914 -5.14 -16.46 -3.53
N SER A 915 -5.46 -17.00 -2.36
CA SER A 915 -6.75 -17.65 -2.10
C SER A 915 -7.92 -16.66 -2.30
N GLY A 916 -7.81 -15.44 -1.77
CA GLY A 916 -8.79 -14.37 -1.98
C GLY A 916 -8.96 -13.97 -3.46
N LEU A 917 -7.86 -13.84 -4.21
CA LEU A 917 -7.87 -13.56 -5.65
C LEU A 917 -8.49 -14.72 -6.44
N GLY A 918 -8.19 -15.95 -6.06
CA GLY A 918 -8.85 -17.13 -6.61
C GLY A 918 -10.37 -17.09 -6.41
N LYS A 919 -10.84 -16.67 -5.22
CA LYS A 919 -12.27 -16.48 -4.92
C LYS A 919 -12.89 -15.37 -5.77
N TYR A 920 -12.18 -14.24 -5.93
CA TYR A 920 -12.58 -13.14 -6.81
C TYR A 920 -12.83 -13.63 -8.23
N TYR A 921 -11.84 -14.28 -8.85
CA TYR A 921 -11.96 -14.77 -10.23
C TYR A 921 -12.99 -15.89 -10.36
N LYS A 922 -13.18 -16.69 -9.30
CA LYS A 922 -14.28 -17.67 -9.21
C LYS A 922 -15.65 -17.01 -9.35
N ILE A 923 -15.89 -15.87 -8.69
CA ILE A 923 -17.17 -15.13 -8.78
C ILE A 923 -17.34 -14.49 -10.16
N GLN A 924 -16.24 -14.06 -10.80
CA GLN A 924 -16.23 -13.53 -12.17
C GLN A 924 -16.32 -14.62 -13.26
N GLU A 925 -16.43 -15.90 -12.86
CA GLU A 925 -16.42 -17.07 -13.74
C GLU A 925 -15.14 -17.23 -14.60
N ASP A 926 -14.06 -16.51 -14.29
CA ASP A 926 -12.75 -16.71 -14.90
C ASP A 926 -12.06 -17.92 -14.26
N CYS A 927 -12.36 -19.07 -14.85
CA CYS A 927 -11.86 -20.37 -14.40
C CYS A 927 -10.33 -20.45 -14.41
N LYS A 928 -9.67 -19.84 -15.39
CA LYS A 928 -8.21 -19.95 -15.57
C LYS A 928 -7.48 -19.14 -14.51
N SER A 929 -7.83 -17.86 -14.37
CA SER A 929 -7.21 -17.00 -13.36
C SER A 929 -7.55 -17.45 -11.93
N ALA A 930 -8.72 -18.05 -11.70
CA ALA A 930 -9.04 -18.66 -10.42
C ALA A 930 -8.08 -19.81 -10.09
N ILE A 931 -7.90 -20.76 -11.02
CA ILE A 931 -6.97 -21.89 -10.86
C ILE A 931 -5.54 -21.40 -10.63
N GLU A 932 -5.04 -20.47 -11.44
CA GLU A 932 -3.67 -19.96 -11.32
C GLU A 932 -3.37 -19.37 -9.93
N ASN A 933 -4.33 -18.64 -9.35
CA ASN A 933 -4.17 -18.06 -8.02
C ASN A 933 -4.34 -19.13 -6.92
N TYR A 934 -5.28 -20.06 -7.04
CA TYR A 934 -5.39 -21.16 -6.10
C TYR A 934 -4.15 -22.06 -6.10
N GLU A 935 -3.55 -22.37 -7.26
CA GLU A 935 -2.32 -23.17 -7.34
C GLU A 935 -1.12 -22.47 -6.67
N LYS A 936 -1.00 -21.14 -6.82
CA LYS A 936 0.01 -20.36 -6.07
C LYS A 936 -0.21 -20.46 -4.56
N SER A 937 -1.46 -20.36 -4.11
CA SER A 937 -1.80 -20.51 -2.69
C SER A 937 -1.53 -21.92 -2.18
N ILE A 938 -1.87 -22.96 -2.94
CA ILE A 938 -1.65 -24.37 -2.61
C ILE A 938 -0.15 -24.63 -2.44
N SER A 939 0.67 -24.23 -3.42
CA SER A 939 2.13 -24.46 -3.37
C SER A 939 2.78 -23.87 -2.11
N ILE A 940 2.32 -22.70 -1.66
CA ILE A 940 2.80 -22.09 -0.43
C ILE A 940 2.31 -22.88 0.79
N TYR A 941 1.02 -23.17 0.91
CA TYR A 941 0.50 -23.88 2.08
C TYR A 941 0.99 -25.33 2.20
N GLU A 942 1.27 -26.01 1.09
CA GLU A 942 1.97 -27.29 1.07
C GLU A 942 3.39 -27.15 1.64
N THR A 943 4.12 -26.09 1.26
CA THR A 943 5.47 -25.83 1.78
C THR A 943 5.46 -25.51 3.28
N LEU A 944 4.42 -24.84 3.76
CA LEU A 944 4.23 -24.48 5.17
C LEU A 944 3.59 -25.60 6.01
N ASN A 945 3.21 -26.72 5.41
CA ASN A 945 2.46 -27.81 6.05
C ASN A 945 1.14 -27.36 6.73
N GLU A 946 0.44 -26.36 6.19
CA GLU A 946 -0.86 -25.88 6.71
C GLU A 946 -2.05 -26.60 6.03
N GLU A 947 -2.25 -27.88 6.36
CA GLU A 947 -3.24 -28.77 5.75
C GLU A 947 -4.69 -28.24 5.82
N LEU A 948 -5.06 -27.55 6.90
CA LEU A 948 -6.39 -26.95 7.07
C LEU A 948 -6.74 -25.95 5.95
N LYS A 949 -5.75 -25.28 5.37
CA LYS A 949 -5.96 -24.29 4.31
C LYS A 949 -6.05 -24.94 2.93
N LEU A 950 -5.60 -26.18 2.78
CA LEU A 950 -5.53 -26.87 1.49
C LEU A 950 -6.87 -27.47 1.06
N SER A 951 -7.72 -27.90 1.99
CA SER A 951 -8.99 -28.56 1.68
C SER A 951 -9.88 -27.72 0.74
N ASP A 952 -10.19 -26.49 1.15
CA ASP A 952 -11.03 -25.57 0.35
C ASP A 952 -10.41 -25.23 -1.01
N LEU A 953 -9.09 -25.14 -1.06
CA LEU A 953 -8.33 -24.80 -2.27
C LEU A 953 -8.33 -25.95 -3.28
N TYR A 954 -8.06 -27.19 -2.85
CA TYR A 954 -8.14 -28.36 -3.73
C TYR A 954 -9.56 -28.62 -4.19
N SER A 955 -10.56 -28.49 -3.31
CA SER A 955 -11.98 -28.63 -3.68
C SER A 955 -12.36 -27.62 -4.75
N SER A 956 -12.06 -26.34 -4.52
CA SER A 956 -12.33 -25.28 -5.49
C SER A 956 -11.60 -25.54 -6.82
N THR A 957 -10.30 -25.80 -6.78
CA THR A 957 -9.48 -26.03 -7.99
C THR A 957 -9.95 -27.27 -8.77
N GLY A 958 -10.28 -28.36 -8.07
CA GLY A 958 -10.80 -29.60 -8.66
C GLY A 958 -12.11 -29.37 -9.43
N ILE A 959 -13.06 -28.64 -8.85
CA ILE A 959 -14.33 -28.27 -9.50
C ILE A 959 -14.07 -27.47 -10.79
N TYR A 960 -13.12 -26.53 -10.77
CA TYR A 960 -12.79 -25.73 -11.96
C TYR A 960 -12.07 -26.54 -13.05
N TYR A 961 -11.21 -27.49 -12.67
CA TYR A 961 -10.64 -28.42 -13.64
C TYR A 961 -11.71 -29.30 -14.31
N VAL A 962 -12.76 -29.71 -13.58
CA VAL A 962 -13.91 -30.38 -14.20
C VAL A 962 -14.60 -29.48 -15.21
N LYS A 963 -14.85 -28.21 -14.87
CA LYS A 963 -15.45 -27.22 -15.80
C LYS A 963 -14.62 -27.01 -17.07
N LEU A 964 -13.30 -26.97 -16.94
CA LEU A 964 -12.36 -26.85 -18.07
C LEU A 964 -12.12 -28.18 -18.82
N LYS A 965 -12.73 -29.29 -18.36
CA LYS A 965 -12.55 -30.65 -18.89
C LYS A 965 -11.12 -31.18 -18.75
N GLU A 966 -10.34 -30.64 -17.81
CA GLU A 966 -9.00 -31.11 -17.45
C GLU A 966 -9.08 -32.21 -16.37
N TYR A 967 -9.78 -33.30 -16.69
CA TYR A 967 -10.18 -34.32 -15.71
C TYR A 967 -9.00 -35.01 -14.99
N ARG A 968 -7.81 -35.09 -15.60
CA ARG A 968 -6.62 -35.65 -14.94
C ARG A 968 -6.15 -34.80 -13.75
N ARG A 969 -6.12 -33.47 -13.92
CA ARG A 969 -5.74 -32.55 -12.84
C ARG A 969 -6.85 -32.45 -11.79
N ALA A 970 -8.12 -32.53 -12.21
CA ALA A 970 -9.23 -32.66 -11.27
C ALA A 970 -9.11 -33.91 -10.38
N LYS A 971 -8.73 -35.06 -10.98
CA LYS A 971 -8.50 -36.32 -10.24
C LYS A 971 -7.40 -36.16 -9.19
N GLU A 972 -6.30 -35.49 -9.53
CA GLU A 972 -5.22 -35.20 -8.59
C GLU A 972 -5.71 -34.33 -7.43
N CYS A 973 -6.43 -33.24 -7.72
CA CYS A 973 -6.96 -32.33 -6.69
C CYS A 973 -7.93 -33.04 -5.72
N PHE A 974 -8.92 -33.76 -6.24
CA PHE A 974 -9.87 -34.50 -5.39
C PHE A 974 -9.21 -35.68 -4.69
N GLY A 975 -8.19 -36.31 -5.30
CA GLY A 975 -7.39 -37.34 -4.63
C GLY A 975 -6.68 -36.79 -3.39
N ARG A 976 -5.97 -35.66 -3.53
CA ARG A 976 -5.34 -34.95 -2.41
C ARG A 976 -6.34 -34.48 -1.36
N LEU A 977 -7.48 -33.95 -1.80
CA LEU A 977 -8.55 -33.55 -0.89
C LEU A 977 -9.04 -34.72 -0.02
N LEU A 978 -9.23 -35.90 -0.59
CA LEU A 978 -9.66 -37.08 0.15
C LEU A 978 -8.58 -37.66 1.07
N GLU A 979 -7.29 -37.42 0.78
CA GLU A 979 -6.18 -37.73 1.71
C GLU A 979 -6.25 -36.83 2.96
N LEU A 980 -6.64 -35.56 2.78
CA LEU A 980 -6.74 -34.57 3.86
C LEU A 980 -8.04 -34.69 4.67
N ASN A 981 -9.19 -34.67 4.00
CA ASN A 981 -10.51 -34.76 4.61
C ASN A 981 -11.47 -35.58 3.72
N PRO A 982 -11.77 -36.83 4.09
CA PRO A 982 -12.59 -37.71 3.26
C PRO A 982 -14.09 -37.40 3.39
N GLU A 983 -14.59 -36.38 2.70
CA GLU A 983 -16.02 -36.08 2.65
C GLU A 983 -16.78 -36.85 1.57
N ILE A 984 -18.08 -37.07 1.80
CA ILE A 984 -18.97 -37.80 0.88
C ILE A 984 -19.13 -37.06 -0.46
N ASN A 985 -19.22 -35.72 -0.45
CA ASN A 985 -19.36 -34.92 -1.67
C ASN A 985 -18.10 -34.93 -2.54
N ASP A 986 -16.92 -34.96 -1.93
CA ASP A 986 -15.65 -34.99 -2.66
C ASP A 986 -15.42 -36.37 -3.30
N LYS A 987 -15.86 -37.45 -2.63
CA LYS A 987 -15.90 -38.80 -3.22
C LYS A 987 -16.82 -38.85 -4.44
N LEU A 988 -17.99 -38.22 -4.38
CA LEU A 988 -18.91 -38.13 -5.52
C LEU A 988 -18.32 -37.31 -6.68
N SER A 989 -17.68 -36.18 -6.37
CA SER A 989 -17.00 -35.34 -7.36
C SER A 989 -15.84 -36.10 -8.04
N LEU A 990 -15.09 -36.89 -7.27
CA LEU A 990 -14.04 -37.76 -7.81
C LEU A 990 -14.63 -38.91 -8.66
N ALA A 991 -15.77 -39.49 -8.27
CA ALA A 991 -16.45 -40.50 -9.08
C ALA A 991 -16.90 -39.93 -10.44
N GLU A 992 -17.42 -38.70 -10.46
CA GLU A 992 -17.74 -37.98 -11.71
C GLU A 992 -16.49 -37.78 -12.59
N VAL A 993 -15.36 -37.41 -11.98
CA VAL A 993 -14.08 -37.30 -12.70
C VAL A 993 -13.65 -38.63 -13.31
N TYR A 994 -13.75 -39.74 -12.56
CA TYR A 994 -13.44 -41.08 -13.08
C TYR A 994 -14.35 -41.51 -14.23
N ILE A 995 -15.65 -41.15 -14.19
CA ILE A 995 -16.59 -41.38 -15.30
C ILE A 995 -16.12 -40.65 -16.55
N ASN A 996 -15.75 -39.38 -16.41
CA ASN A 996 -15.27 -38.56 -17.54
C ASN A 996 -13.92 -39.03 -18.10
N LEU A 997 -13.09 -39.70 -17.28
CA LEU A 997 -11.84 -40.35 -17.71
C LEU A 997 -12.04 -41.76 -18.28
N SER A 998 -13.27 -42.28 -18.30
CA SER A 998 -13.59 -43.68 -18.67
C SER A 998 -12.95 -44.74 -17.75
N GLU A 999 -12.61 -44.37 -16.52
CA GLU A 999 -12.09 -45.25 -15.47
C GLU A 999 -13.23 -45.78 -14.59
N PHE A 1000 -14.20 -46.43 -15.22
CA PHE A 1000 -15.50 -46.70 -14.59
C PHE A 1000 -15.45 -47.67 -13.39
N ASN A 1001 -14.48 -48.59 -13.34
CA ASN A 1001 -14.31 -49.49 -12.18
C ASN A 1001 -14.00 -48.68 -10.91
N ASN A 1002 -13.11 -47.68 -11.03
CA ASN A 1002 -12.75 -46.79 -9.92
C ASN A 1002 -13.94 -45.91 -9.50
N ALA A 1003 -14.72 -45.41 -10.47
CA ALA A 1003 -15.94 -44.65 -10.19
C ALA A 1003 -16.97 -45.48 -9.41
N ILE A 1004 -17.11 -46.76 -9.74
CA ILE A 1004 -18.06 -47.68 -9.10
C ILE A 1004 -17.60 -48.07 -7.71
N GLU A 1005 -16.31 -48.35 -7.53
CA GLU A 1005 -15.74 -48.65 -6.22
C GLU A 1005 -15.97 -47.51 -5.23
N ILE A 1006 -15.69 -46.26 -5.65
CA ILE A 1006 -15.94 -45.08 -4.82
C ILE A 1006 -17.44 -44.88 -4.56
N SER A 1007 -18.28 -45.04 -5.58
CA SER A 1007 -19.74 -44.88 -5.45
C SER A 1007 -20.35 -45.94 -4.51
N LYS A 1008 -19.86 -47.18 -4.54
CA LYS A 1008 -20.24 -48.24 -3.59
C LYS A 1008 -19.82 -47.89 -2.16
N GLY A 1009 -18.57 -47.46 -1.97
CA GLY A 1009 -18.06 -47.07 -0.64
C GLY A 1009 -18.81 -45.89 -0.01
N VAL A 1010 -19.38 -44.98 -0.82
CA VAL A 1010 -20.28 -43.91 -0.35
C VAL A 1010 -21.68 -44.44 -0.03
N LEU A 1011 -22.22 -45.35 -0.85
CA LEU A 1011 -23.56 -45.93 -0.67
C LEU A 1011 -23.69 -46.68 0.67
N ASP A 1012 -22.65 -47.44 1.05
CA ASP A 1012 -22.64 -48.24 2.28
C ASP A 1012 -22.64 -47.37 3.56
N ASN A 1013 -22.26 -46.09 3.46
CA ASN A 1013 -21.99 -45.19 4.59
C ASN A 1013 -22.86 -43.92 4.62
N SER A 1014 -23.93 -43.81 3.82
CA SER A 1014 -24.67 -42.54 3.63
C SER A 1014 -26.19 -42.61 3.84
N ASP A 1015 -26.78 -41.44 4.13
CA ASP A 1015 -28.22 -41.23 4.37
C ASP A 1015 -29.04 -41.25 3.05
N ALA A 1016 -30.37 -41.32 3.12
CA ALA A 1016 -31.23 -41.62 1.96
C ALA A 1016 -31.08 -40.67 0.74
N ASP A 1017 -30.76 -39.38 0.96
CA ASP A 1017 -30.55 -38.39 -0.11
C ASP A 1017 -29.26 -38.66 -0.91
N TYR A 1018 -28.19 -39.04 -0.21
CA TYR A 1018 -26.88 -39.33 -0.82
C TYR A 1018 -26.88 -40.68 -1.54
N ARG A 1019 -27.60 -41.68 -1.00
CA ARG A 1019 -27.84 -42.96 -1.70
C ARG A 1019 -28.48 -42.75 -3.07
N SER A 1020 -29.44 -41.82 -3.18
CA SER A 1020 -30.10 -41.48 -4.43
C SER A 1020 -29.14 -40.87 -5.47
N LYS A 1021 -28.20 -40.01 -5.04
CA LYS A 1021 -27.15 -39.42 -5.90
C LYS A 1021 -26.11 -40.45 -6.34
N CYS A 1022 -25.71 -41.37 -5.46
CA CYS A 1022 -24.84 -42.51 -5.80
C CYS A 1022 -25.48 -43.42 -6.85
N LEU A 1023 -26.76 -43.78 -6.65
CA LEU A 1023 -27.51 -44.63 -7.57
C LEU A 1023 -27.71 -43.96 -8.95
N ALA A 1024 -27.89 -42.63 -9.00
CA ALA A 1024 -27.93 -41.88 -10.25
C ALA A 1024 -26.59 -41.94 -11.02
N HIS A 1025 -25.45 -41.78 -10.33
CA HIS A 1025 -24.12 -41.94 -10.94
C HIS A 1025 -23.90 -43.37 -11.45
N ILE A 1026 -24.28 -44.37 -10.66
CA ILE A 1026 -24.21 -45.79 -11.04
C ILE A 1026 -25.11 -46.10 -12.26
N PHE A 1027 -26.28 -45.47 -12.38
CA PHE A 1027 -27.18 -45.63 -13.53
C PHE A 1027 -26.65 -44.94 -14.80
N ILE A 1028 -26.02 -43.78 -14.66
CA ILE A 1028 -25.31 -43.09 -15.76
C ILE A 1028 -24.12 -43.94 -16.23
N LEU A 1029 -23.38 -44.54 -15.30
CA LEU A 1029 -22.30 -45.49 -15.57
C LEU A 1029 -22.78 -46.68 -16.43
N ILE A 1030 -23.89 -47.33 -16.08
CA ILE A 1030 -24.50 -48.41 -16.89
C ILE A 1030 -24.88 -47.93 -18.31
N SER A 1031 -25.44 -46.72 -18.41
CA SER A 1031 -25.91 -46.14 -19.66
C SER A 1031 -24.77 -45.71 -20.60
N LEU A 1032 -23.63 -45.26 -20.06
CA LEU A 1032 -22.45 -44.87 -20.83
C LEU A 1032 -21.56 -46.06 -21.19
N PHE A 1033 -21.40 -47.04 -20.29
CA PHE A 1033 -20.58 -48.24 -20.53
C PHE A 1033 -21.17 -49.15 -21.64
N SER A 1034 -22.50 -49.14 -21.75
CA SER A 1034 -23.28 -49.84 -22.77
C SER A 1034 -23.19 -49.19 -24.17
N LEU A 1035 -22.70 -47.95 -24.31
CA LEU A 1035 -22.54 -47.32 -25.63
C LEU A 1035 -21.29 -47.77 -26.41
N SER A 1036 -20.48 -48.69 -25.87
CA SER A 1036 -19.24 -49.18 -26.51
C SER A 1036 -19.43 -50.29 -27.55
N ASN A 1037 -20.62 -50.90 -27.67
CA ASN A 1037 -20.98 -51.78 -28.79
C ASN A 1037 -22.51 -51.79 -29.01
N GLU A 1038 -22.99 -51.29 -30.14
CA GLU A 1038 -24.38 -50.80 -30.34
C GLU A 1038 -25.50 -51.86 -30.27
N ALA A 1039 -25.22 -53.18 -30.37
CA ALA A 1039 -26.26 -54.21 -30.53
C ALA A 1039 -26.61 -55.00 -29.25
N GLU A 1040 -25.62 -55.44 -28.48
CA GLU A 1040 -25.84 -56.22 -27.25
C GLU A 1040 -26.39 -55.34 -26.12
N SER A 1041 -25.85 -54.14 -26.01
CA SER A 1041 -26.23 -53.13 -25.02
C SER A 1041 -27.68 -52.67 -25.08
N TYR A 1042 -28.26 -52.59 -26.28
CA TYR A 1042 -29.67 -52.25 -26.48
C TYR A 1042 -30.59 -53.35 -25.95
N THR A 1043 -30.16 -54.61 -26.05
CA THR A 1043 -30.91 -55.79 -25.60
C THR A 1043 -30.80 -55.92 -24.09
N THR A 1044 -29.61 -55.74 -23.51
CA THR A 1044 -29.38 -55.77 -22.07
C THR A 1044 -30.07 -54.62 -21.33
N ILE A 1045 -30.02 -53.39 -21.86
CA ILE A 1045 -30.77 -52.25 -21.29
C ILE A 1045 -32.29 -52.46 -21.44
N LYS A 1046 -32.76 -52.95 -22.59
CA LYS A 1046 -34.17 -53.32 -22.77
C LYS A 1046 -34.62 -54.36 -21.77
N GLU A 1047 -33.83 -55.41 -21.52
CA GLU A 1047 -34.22 -56.46 -20.58
C GLU A 1047 -34.07 -56.08 -19.11
N LEU A 1048 -33.14 -55.18 -18.76
CA LEU A 1048 -33.12 -54.53 -17.43
C LEU A 1048 -34.36 -53.67 -17.20
N ILE A 1049 -34.74 -52.85 -18.20
CA ILE A 1049 -35.97 -52.03 -18.16
C ILE A 1049 -37.22 -52.93 -18.17
N ARG A 1050 -37.20 -54.03 -18.92
CA ARG A 1050 -38.30 -55.00 -18.99
C ARG A 1050 -38.47 -55.75 -17.68
N CYS A 1051 -37.41 -56.25 -17.05
CA CYS A 1051 -37.46 -56.87 -15.72
C CYS A 1051 -37.97 -55.88 -14.67
N HIS A 1052 -37.53 -54.62 -14.74
CA HIS A 1052 -38.08 -53.53 -13.92
C HIS A 1052 -39.58 -53.30 -14.16
N SER A 1053 -40.03 -53.41 -15.41
CA SER A 1053 -41.46 -53.25 -15.77
C SER A 1053 -42.33 -54.47 -15.43
N MET A 1054 -41.79 -55.69 -15.45
CA MET A 1054 -42.51 -56.95 -15.23
C MET A 1054 -42.77 -57.24 -13.75
N ASN A 1055 -42.03 -56.62 -12.83
CA ASN A 1055 -42.35 -56.63 -11.39
C ASN A 1055 -43.60 -55.79 -11.02
N LYS A 1056 -44.31 -55.23 -12.01
CA LYS A 1056 -45.68 -54.70 -11.85
C LYS A 1056 -46.74 -55.77 -12.17
N SER A 1057 -46.79 -56.89 -11.44
CA SER A 1057 -48.08 -57.59 -11.22
C SER A 1057 -47.96 -58.77 -10.26
N THR A 1058 -47.85 -58.52 -8.97
CA THR A 1058 -48.65 -59.25 -7.96
C THR A 1058 -48.38 -58.65 -6.59
N ALA A 1059 -49.45 -58.39 -5.86
CA ALA A 1059 -49.37 -57.98 -4.47
C ALA A 1059 -48.77 -59.13 -3.64
N GLY A 1060 -47.70 -58.86 -2.88
CA GLY A 1060 -47.47 -59.59 -1.63
C GLY A 1060 -46.03 -60.00 -1.28
N GLU A 1061 -45.13 -60.24 -2.24
CA GLU A 1061 -43.78 -60.73 -1.91
C GLU A 1061 -42.70 -59.88 -2.59
N LEU A 1062 -41.90 -59.18 -1.77
CA LEU A 1062 -40.65 -58.57 -2.21
C LEU A 1062 -39.63 -59.69 -2.40
N ASP A 1063 -39.41 -60.18 -3.60
CA ASP A 1063 -38.11 -60.74 -4.00
C ASP A 1063 -37.93 -60.42 -5.48
N TRP A 1064 -36.86 -59.69 -5.79
CA TRP A 1064 -36.59 -59.23 -7.15
C TRP A 1064 -35.95 -60.38 -7.92
N ASP A 1065 -36.70 -61.00 -8.82
CA ASP A 1065 -36.23 -62.09 -9.66
C ASP A 1065 -35.52 -61.54 -10.91
N PHE A 1066 -34.20 -61.74 -10.95
CA PHE A 1066 -33.32 -61.37 -12.08
C PHE A 1066 -32.79 -62.61 -12.83
N SER A 1067 -33.40 -63.78 -12.65
CA SER A 1067 -32.96 -65.04 -13.27
C SER A 1067 -32.92 -64.98 -14.81
N ASP A 1068 -33.80 -64.18 -15.42
CA ASP A 1068 -33.86 -63.94 -16.88
C ASP A 1068 -32.64 -63.15 -17.42
N LEU A 1069 -31.87 -62.47 -16.56
CA LEU A 1069 -30.64 -61.76 -16.96
C LEU A 1069 -29.42 -62.69 -17.07
N ALA A 1070 -29.49 -63.92 -16.57
CA ALA A 1070 -28.34 -64.83 -16.51
C ALA A 1070 -27.74 -65.14 -17.90
N GLU A 1071 -28.58 -65.28 -18.93
CA GLU A 1071 -28.16 -65.55 -20.31
C GLU A 1071 -27.59 -64.29 -21.00
N ALA A 1072 -28.12 -63.11 -20.68
CA ALA A 1072 -27.60 -61.83 -21.16
C ALA A 1072 -26.25 -61.48 -20.50
N LEU A 1073 -26.08 -61.81 -19.22
CA LEU A 1073 -24.86 -61.64 -18.43
C LEU A 1073 -23.71 -62.52 -18.93
N THR A 1074 -24.00 -63.73 -19.42
CA THR A 1074 -22.98 -64.64 -19.98
C THR A 1074 -22.36 -64.16 -21.29
N ASN A 1075 -23.02 -63.26 -22.01
CA ASN A 1075 -22.52 -62.69 -23.27
C ASN A 1075 -21.72 -61.40 -23.07
N LEU A 1076 -21.69 -60.87 -21.84
CA LEU A 1076 -20.88 -59.70 -21.49
C LEU A 1076 -19.45 -60.13 -21.15
N ASP A 1077 -18.47 -59.25 -21.41
CA ASP A 1077 -17.12 -59.46 -20.91
C ASP A 1077 -17.13 -59.55 -19.36
N SER A 1078 -16.18 -60.30 -18.79
CA SER A 1078 -16.10 -60.57 -17.35
C SER A 1078 -16.22 -59.32 -16.48
N SER A 1079 -15.67 -58.19 -16.92
CA SER A 1079 -15.72 -56.90 -16.22
C SER A 1079 -17.15 -56.36 -16.13
N LYS A 1080 -17.88 -56.41 -17.26
CA LYS A 1080 -19.28 -55.96 -17.40
C LYS A 1080 -20.25 -56.87 -16.67
N ARG A 1081 -19.97 -58.17 -16.68
CA ARG A 1081 -20.77 -59.18 -15.99
C ARG A 1081 -20.73 -59.00 -14.48
N ILE A 1082 -19.52 -58.91 -13.91
CA ILE A 1082 -19.32 -58.67 -12.47
C ILE A 1082 -20.01 -57.37 -12.04
N LEU A 1083 -19.92 -56.32 -12.86
CA LEU A 1083 -20.56 -55.04 -12.60
C LEU A 1083 -22.07 -55.12 -12.43
N ILE A 1084 -22.75 -55.82 -13.35
CA ILE A 1084 -24.20 -55.95 -13.36
C ILE A 1084 -24.67 -56.97 -12.31
N GLU A 1085 -23.89 -58.03 -12.05
CA GLU A 1085 -24.15 -58.99 -10.97
C GLU A 1085 -24.08 -58.31 -9.59
N ASP A 1086 -23.08 -57.47 -9.34
CA ASP A 1086 -22.97 -56.67 -8.11
C ASP A 1086 -24.13 -55.69 -7.95
N LEU A 1087 -24.61 -55.11 -9.05
CA LEU A 1087 -25.73 -54.15 -9.07
C LEU A 1087 -27.07 -54.84 -8.80
N ILE A 1088 -27.25 -56.04 -9.33
CA ILE A 1088 -28.39 -56.92 -9.04
C ILE A 1088 -28.39 -57.29 -7.55
N SER A 1089 -27.25 -57.68 -6.99
CA SER A 1089 -27.08 -57.97 -5.56
C SER A 1089 -27.46 -56.76 -4.70
N LEU A 1090 -27.01 -55.56 -5.09
CA LEU A 1090 -27.30 -54.29 -4.43
C LEU A 1090 -28.80 -53.91 -4.47
N MET A 1091 -29.49 -54.19 -5.58
CA MET A 1091 -30.94 -53.97 -5.73
C MET A 1091 -31.79 -55.01 -4.97
N GLN A 1092 -31.25 -56.21 -4.76
CA GLN A 1092 -31.89 -57.28 -3.98
C GLN A 1092 -31.82 -57.02 -2.46
N ASP A 1093 -30.90 -56.16 -2.00
CA ASP A 1093 -30.76 -55.77 -0.59
C ASP A 1093 -31.78 -54.65 -0.24
N LYS A 1094 -32.92 -55.07 0.35
CA LYS A 1094 -34.21 -54.35 0.42
C LYS A 1094 -34.22 -53.07 1.29
N THR A 1095 -33.53 -51.98 0.90
CA THR A 1095 -33.73 -50.68 1.58
C THR A 1095 -33.93 -49.48 0.63
N ALA A 1096 -35.21 -49.18 0.39
CA ALA A 1096 -35.83 -47.90 -0.02
C ALA A 1096 -35.42 -47.29 -1.39
N TYR A 1097 -36.25 -47.55 -2.41
CA TYR A 1097 -36.22 -46.93 -3.74
C TYR A 1097 -37.33 -45.87 -3.87
N PRO A 1098 -37.08 -44.65 -4.41
CA PRO A 1098 -38.14 -43.78 -4.92
C PRO A 1098 -38.45 -44.12 -6.39
N ILE A 1099 -39.73 -44.32 -6.70
CA ILE A 1099 -40.26 -44.78 -7.99
C ILE A 1099 -39.94 -43.78 -9.11
N ILE A 1100 -39.19 -44.19 -10.14
CA ILE A 1100 -39.11 -43.49 -11.44
C ILE A 1100 -40.29 -43.97 -12.30
N ARG A 1101 -41.34 -43.16 -12.46
CA ARG A 1101 -42.37 -43.40 -13.49
C ARG A 1101 -41.97 -42.72 -14.79
N ILE A 1102 -41.38 -43.46 -15.71
CA ILE A 1102 -41.37 -43.12 -17.14
C ILE A 1102 -42.28 -44.13 -17.82
N ASP A 1103 -43.59 -44.00 -17.61
CA ASP A 1103 -44.56 -44.76 -18.39
C ASP A 1103 -44.98 -43.92 -19.62
N GLN A 1104 -45.11 -44.64 -20.73
CA GLN A 1104 -45.58 -44.22 -22.04
C GLN A 1104 -46.77 -43.24 -21.99
N VAL A 1105 -46.77 -42.22 -22.86
CA VAL A 1105 -47.85 -41.23 -23.07
C VAL A 1105 -49.10 -41.86 -23.75
N ASN A 1106 -49.48 -43.09 -23.39
CA ASN A 1106 -50.66 -43.73 -23.94
C ASN A 1106 -51.32 -44.69 -22.94
N ILE A 1107 -51.89 -44.18 -21.84
CA ILE A 1107 -53.03 -44.85 -21.18
C ILE A 1107 -54.06 -43.79 -20.75
N ALA A 1108 -55.28 -44.02 -21.24
CA ALA A 1108 -56.60 -43.48 -20.92
C ALA A 1108 -56.73 -42.19 -20.08
N ARG A 1109 -57.45 -41.24 -20.69
CA ARG A 1109 -57.70 -39.85 -20.28
C ARG A 1109 -58.56 -39.63 -19.02
N GLU A 1110 -58.87 -40.63 -18.18
CA GLU A 1110 -59.97 -40.49 -17.21
C GLU A 1110 -59.70 -40.77 -15.71
N GLU A 1111 -58.56 -41.29 -15.25
CA GLU A 1111 -58.46 -41.70 -13.82
C GLU A 1111 -57.21 -41.30 -12.99
N ALA A 1112 -56.48 -40.23 -13.33
CA ALA A 1112 -55.43 -39.72 -12.44
C ALA A 1112 -55.61 -38.23 -12.10
N GLY A 1113 -55.78 -37.94 -10.80
CA GLY A 1113 -55.92 -36.58 -10.27
C GLY A 1113 -54.69 -35.71 -10.51
N SER A 1114 -54.88 -34.65 -11.29
CA SER A 1114 -54.25 -33.31 -11.36
C SER A 1114 -52.81 -32.98 -10.89
N ARG A 1115 -51.95 -33.90 -10.45
CA ARG A 1115 -50.55 -33.61 -10.07
C ARG A 1115 -49.61 -34.77 -10.39
N ALA A 1116 -48.49 -34.47 -11.04
CA ALA A 1116 -47.36 -35.41 -11.18
C ALA A 1116 -46.12 -34.80 -10.55
N GLU A 1117 -45.47 -35.53 -9.65
CA GLU A 1117 -44.16 -35.17 -9.10
C GLU A 1117 -43.08 -35.79 -9.97
N VAL A 1118 -42.18 -34.96 -10.49
CA VAL A 1118 -41.04 -35.41 -11.28
C VAL A 1118 -39.78 -35.13 -10.47
N PHE A 1119 -38.98 -36.17 -10.28
CA PHE A 1119 -37.67 -36.08 -9.66
C PHE A 1119 -36.60 -36.02 -10.76
N HIS A 1120 -35.79 -34.97 -10.74
CA HIS A 1120 -34.64 -34.80 -11.62
C HIS A 1120 -33.34 -34.78 -10.79
N PRO A 1121 -32.31 -35.55 -11.16
CA PRO A 1121 -31.12 -35.78 -10.33
C PRO A 1121 -30.27 -34.54 -10.04
N PHE A 1122 -30.47 -33.43 -10.77
CA PHE A 1122 -29.74 -32.17 -10.56
C PHE A 1122 -30.59 -31.01 -10.00
N VAL A 1123 -31.92 -31.14 -9.89
CA VAL A 1123 -32.81 -29.99 -9.58
C VAL A 1123 -33.82 -30.27 -8.45
N GLY A 1124 -33.86 -31.49 -7.91
CA GLY A 1124 -34.76 -31.86 -6.81
C GLY A 1124 -36.23 -32.09 -7.23
N CYS A 1125 -37.10 -32.36 -6.26
CA CYS A 1125 -38.52 -32.68 -6.49
C CYS A 1125 -39.34 -31.45 -6.92
N LYS A 1126 -40.07 -31.54 -8.03
CA LYS A 1126 -41.10 -30.54 -8.37
C LYS A 1126 -42.39 -31.14 -8.91
N THR A 1127 -43.50 -30.47 -8.58
CA THR A 1127 -44.86 -30.83 -8.99
C THR A 1127 -45.24 -30.14 -10.30
N ILE A 1128 -45.60 -30.91 -11.33
CA ILE A 1128 -46.11 -30.41 -12.61
C ILE A 1128 -47.64 -30.48 -12.60
N THR A 1129 -48.29 -29.39 -13.02
CA THR A 1129 -49.75 -29.28 -13.20
C THR A 1129 -50.14 -29.25 -14.68
N LYS A 1130 -51.42 -29.53 -14.94
CA LYS A 1130 -52.02 -29.85 -16.25
C LYS A 1130 -51.93 -28.74 -17.33
N ASP A 1131 -51.45 -27.55 -17.00
CA ASP A 1131 -51.55 -26.35 -17.86
C ASP A 1131 -50.25 -26.03 -18.65
N ASN A 1132 -49.21 -26.87 -18.56
CA ASN A 1132 -47.95 -26.66 -19.29
C ASN A 1132 -48.07 -27.11 -20.77
N ASP A 1133 -48.79 -26.30 -21.55
CA ASP A 1133 -49.19 -26.52 -22.95
C ASP A 1133 -48.03 -26.32 -23.97
N SER A 1134 -46.81 -26.11 -23.47
CA SER A 1134 -45.59 -25.75 -24.24
C SER A 1134 -44.97 -26.95 -24.95
N PHE A 1135 -44.85 -28.09 -24.25
CA PHE A 1135 -44.15 -29.28 -24.76
C PHE A 1135 -44.91 -29.96 -25.90
N GLY A 1136 -46.24 -30.00 -25.79
CA GLY A 1136 -47.12 -30.52 -26.84
C GLY A 1136 -47.09 -29.70 -28.14
N LYS A 1137 -46.85 -28.38 -28.04
CA LYS A 1137 -46.71 -27.49 -29.22
C LYS A 1137 -45.37 -27.70 -29.92
N ILE A 1138 -44.28 -27.90 -29.18
CA ILE A 1138 -42.93 -28.13 -29.73
C ILE A 1138 -42.88 -29.43 -30.55
N ILE A 1139 -43.39 -30.54 -30.00
CA ILE A 1139 -43.42 -31.84 -30.70
C ILE A 1139 -44.33 -31.80 -31.93
N LYS A 1140 -45.47 -31.10 -31.85
CA LYS A 1140 -46.42 -30.98 -32.98
C LYS A 1140 -45.85 -30.12 -34.12
N ASN A 1141 -45.04 -29.12 -33.80
CA ASN A 1141 -44.36 -28.27 -34.79
C ASN A 1141 -43.16 -28.96 -35.44
N LEU A 1142 -42.43 -29.83 -34.73
CA LEU A 1142 -41.31 -30.59 -35.29
C LEU A 1142 -41.73 -31.50 -36.45
N SER A 1143 -43.00 -31.90 -36.48
CA SER A 1143 -43.58 -32.73 -37.54
C SER A 1143 -43.97 -31.97 -38.83
N LYS A 1144 -43.80 -30.64 -38.89
CA LYS A 1144 -44.41 -29.80 -39.95
C LYS A 1144 -43.48 -28.83 -40.73
N GLU A 1145 -42.16 -28.89 -40.53
CA GLU A 1145 -41.05 -28.11 -41.18
C GLU A 1145 -40.26 -27.22 -40.20
N ASN A 1146 -39.00 -26.92 -40.58
CA ASN A 1146 -37.91 -26.31 -39.80
C ASN A 1146 -38.36 -25.34 -38.69
N ILE A 1147 -37.85 -25.56 -37.47
CA ILE A 1147 -38.14 -24.70 -36.31
C ILE A 1147 -36.94 -23.78 -36.05
N GLU A 1148 -37.22 -22.50 -35.88
CA GLU A 1148 -36.30 -21.51 -35.33
C GLU A 1148 -36.67 -21.24 -33.87
N ILE A 1149 -35.71 -21.42 -32.97
CA ILE A 1149 -35.90 -21.22 -31.53
C ILE A 1149 -35.07 -20.02 -31.09
N ASN A 1150 -35.72 -19.01 -30.51
CA ASN A 1150 -35.07 -17.87 -29.87
C ASN A 1150 -34.85 -18.20 -28.37
N ILE A 1151 -33.60 -18.15 -27.92
CA ILE A 1151 -33.15 -18.73 -26.65
C ILE A 1151 -33.26 -17.72 -25.47
N ASP A 1152 -33.62 -16.46 -25.74
CA ASP A 1152 -33.55 -15.38 -24.73
C ASP A 1152 -34.75 -15.25 -23.77
N GLU A 1153 -35.90 -15.90 -24.02
CA GLU A 1153 -37.08 -15.72 -23.15
C GLU A 1153 -37.28 -16.87 -22.14
N SER A 1154 -36.74 -16.66 -20.93
CA SER A 1154 -37.10 -17.28 -19.64
C SER A 1154 -36.42 -18.60 -19.20
N ALA A 1155 -35.94 -18.60 -17.95
CA ALA A 1155 -35.20 -19.65 -17.23
C ALA A 1155 -35.92 -21.01 -17.08
N VAL A 1156 -37.15 -21.15 -17.59
CA VAL A 1156 -37.94 -22.39 -17.57
C VAL A 1156 -37.40 -23.42 -18.57
N MET A 1157 -36.62 -22.99 -19.57
CA MET A 1157 -36.14 -23.83 -20.67
C MET A 1157 -34.83 -24.59 -20.38
N GLY A 1158 -34.13 -24.39 -19.26
CA GLY A 1158 -32.84 -25.07 -19.02
C GLY A 1158 -32.94 -26.61 -18.99
N ILE A 1159 -33.99 -27.12 -18.34
CA ILE A 1159 -34.25 -28.57 -18.21
C ILE A 1159 -34.70 -29.18 -19.54
N GLU A 1160 -35.55 -28.46 -20.28
CA GLU A 1160 -35.99 -28.89 -21.61
C GLU A 1160 -34.86 -28.77 -22.64
N ARG A 1161 -33.95 -27.80 -22.50
CA ARG A 1161 -32.75 -27.61 -23.33
C ARG A 1161 -31.80 -28.78 -23.20
N ASP A 1162 -31.49 -29.24 -21.99
CA ASP A 1162 -30.51 -30.33 -21.80
C ASP A 1162 -31.07 -31.69 -22.21
N ILE A 1163 -32.35 -31.93 -21.94
CA ILE A 1163 -33.08 -33.12 -22.40
C ILE A 1163 -33.23 -33.09 -23.94
N ALA A 1164 -33.55 -31.94 -24.53
CA ALA A 1164 -33.64 -31.75 -25.97
C ALA A 1164 -32.27 -31.87 -26.65
N LEU A 1165 -31.21 -31.27 -26.12
CA LEU A 1165 -29.85 -31.35 -26.68
C LEU A 1165 -29.28 -32.77 -26.61
N MET A 1166 -29.57 -33.53 -25.54
CA MET A 1166 -29.21 -34.95 -25.47
C MET A 1166 -30.00 -35.79 -26.49
N THR A 1167 -31.31 -35.56 -26.61
CA THR A 1167 -32.18 -36.29 -27.55
C THR A 1167 -31.86 -35.94 -29.01
N PHE A 1168 -31.59 -34.67 -29.32
CA PHE A 1168 -31.27 -34.19 -30.66
C PHE A 1168 -29.81 -34.44 -31.04
N GLY A 1169 -28.87 -34.42 -30.09
CA GLY A 1169 -27.48 -34.85 -30.29
C GLY A 1169 -27.38 -36.34 -30.67
N PHE A 1170 -28.22 -37.18 -30.07
CA PHE A 1170 -28.38 -38.59 -30.42
C PHE A 1170 -28.92 -38.78 -31.86
N LEU A 1171 -29.87 -37.95 -32.31
CA LEU A 1171 -30.47 -38.02 -33.65
C LEU A 1171 -29.58 -37.40 -34.77
N HIS A 1172 -28.84 -36.33 -34.47
CA HIS A 1172 -27.88 -35.69 -35.37
C HIS A 1172 -26.71 -36.63 -35.71
N LYS A 1173 -26.17 -37.35 -34.72
CA LYS A 1173 -25.09 -38.34 -34.93
C LYS A 1173 -25.51 -39.52 -35.82
N LYS A 1174 -26.82 -39.78 -35.98
CA LYS A 1174 -27.36 -40.80 -36.89
C LYS A 1174 -27.77 -40.25 -38.28
N GLY A 1175 -27.69 -38.93 -38.50
CA GLY A 1175 -27.94 -38.27 -39.80
C GLY A 1175 -29.39 -37.84 -40.05
N PHE A 1176 -30.23 -37.80 -39.00
CA PHE A 1176 -31.66 -37.51 -39.14
C PHE A 1176 -32.03 -36.02 -39.03
N ILE A 1177 -31.10 -35.19 -38.56
CA ILE A 1177 -31.33 -33.77 -38.26
C ILE A 1177 -30.04 -32.99 -38.55
N TYR A 1178 -30.14 -31.75 -39.02
CA TYR A 1178 -29.01 -30.80 -39.12
C TYR A 1178 -29.29 -29.52 -38.33
N PHE A 1179 -28.21 -28.89 -37.86
CA PHE A 1179 -28.25 -27.62 -37.12
C PHE A 1179 -27.59 -26.52 -37.94
N ASN A 1180 -28.25 -25.36 -38.04
CA ASN A 1180 -27.63 -24.13 -38.51
C ASN A 1180 -27.90 -23.01 -37.52
N GLU A 1181 -26.82 -22.41 -37.01
CA GLU A 1181 -26.87 -21.19 -36.22
C GLU A 1181 -26.99 -20.01 -37.17
N ILE A 1182 -28.05 -19.21 -37.02
CA ILE A 1182 -28.37 -18.13 -37.97
C ILE A 1182 -28.02 -16.77 -37.37
N ALA A 1183 -28.09 -16.66 -36.05
CA ALA A 1183 -27.66 -15.52 -35.26
C ALA A 1183 -27.30 -15.98 -33.84
N PRO A 1184 -26.54 -15.18 -33.07
CA PRO A 1184 -26.36 -15.44 -31.65
C PRO A 1184 -27.74 -15.54 -30.99
N ASN A 1185 -28.00 -16.66 -30.31
CA ASN A 1185 -29.26 -17.00 -29.63
C ASN A 1185 -30.43 -17.48 -30.51
N ILE A 1186 -30.23 -17.70 -31.82
CA ILE A 1186 -31.26 -18.29 -32.69
C ILE A 1186 -30.73 -19.55 -33.40
N LEU A 1187 -31.26 -20.71 -32.99
CA LEU A 1187 -30.91 -22.00 -33.55
C LEU A 1187 -32.00 -22.50 -34.51
N LYS A 1188 -31.62 -22.87 -35.74
CA LYS A 1188 -32.52 -23.52 -36.69
C LYS A 1188 -32.26 -25.02 -36.75
N ILE A 1189 -33.33 -25.79 -36.58
CA ILE A 1189 -33.31 -27.25 -36.54
C ILE A 1189 -34.16 -27.79 -37.71
N GLY A 1190 -33.55 -28.61 -38.56
CA GLY A 1190 -34.21 -29.23 -39.72
C GLY A 1190 -34.00 -30.74 -39.81
N LEU A 1191 -35.01 -31.46 -40.32
CA LEU A 1191 -34.97 -32.93 -40.49
C LEU A 1191 -34.39 -33.32 -41.87
N THR A 1192 -33.56 -34.35 -41.92
CA THR A 1192 -33.07 -34.98 -43.16
C THR A 1192 -33.17 -36.49 -43.07
N ASP A 1193 -33.47 -37.18 -44.17
CA ASP A 1193 -33.24 -38.62 -44.26
C ASP A 1193 -31.88 -38.89 -44.91
N ARG A 1194 -31.25 -40.03 -44.62
CA ARG A 1194 -29.99 -40.49 -45.22
C ARG A 1194 -30.18 -40.72 -46.73
N GLY A 1195 -30.23 -39.66 -47.53
CA GLY A 1195 -30.33 -39.75 -49.00
C GLY A 1195 -31.17 -38.70 -49.72
N GLY A 1196 -31.80 -37.73 -49.03
CA GLY A 1196 -32.39 -36.57 -49.72
C GLY A 1196 -33.75 -36.74 -50.43
N GLU A 1197 -34.58 -37.75 -50.10
CA GLU A 1197 -35.99 -37.79 -50.56
C GLU A 1197 -37.00 -38.06 -49.42
N LYS A 1198 -38.27 -37.70 -49.66
CA LYS A 1198 -39.38 -37.51 -48.70
C LYS A 1198 -39.67 -38.70 -47.75
N ILE A 1199 -39.97 -38.33 -46.50
CA ILE A 1199 -40.36 -39.18 -45.35
C ILE A 1199 -41.51 -40.16 -45.68
N PRO A 1200 -41.35 -41.48 -45.46
CA PRO A 1200 -42.45 -42.44 -45.53
C PRO A 1200 -43.38 -42.33 -44.30
N LYS A 1201 -44.69 -42.34 -44.54
CA LYS A 1201 -45.77 -42.17 -43.54
C LYS A 1201 -45.87 -43.22 -42.42
N SER A 1202 -44.97 -44.20 -42.34
CA SER A 1202 -45.05 -45.30 -41.38
C SER A 1202 -44.20 -45.14 -40.12
N ALA A 1203 -43.44 -44.05 -39.98
CA ALA A 1203 -42.80 -43.67 -38.72
C ALA A 1203 -43.54 -42.46 -38.14
N LYS A 1204 -44.54 -42.72 -37.28
CA LYS A 1204 -45.26 -41.69 -36.53
C LYS A 1204 -45.41 -42.11 -35.09
#